data_AF-A0A353XTF0-F1
#
_entry.id   AF-A0A353XTF0-F1
#
_cell.length_a   1.000
_cell.length_b   1.000
_cell.length_c   1.000
_cell.angle_alpha   90.00
_cell.angle_beta   90.00
_cell.angle_gamma   90.00
#
_symmetry.space_group_name_H-M   'P 1'
#
loop_
_entity.id
_entity.type
_entity.pdbx_description
1 polymer ?
#
loop_
_entity_poly.entity_id
_entity_poly.type
_entity_poly.pdbx_seq_one_letter_code
_entity_poly.pdbx_strand_id
1 'polypeptide(L)'
;MATSEPVVVKNWFMYGIKPEVSFQLISNRQLYEKVLVQWVIELLKQPKKPKLRTISDYLGKVGNEWCYFMSDQSDLKCWDEDDFIEFYDSLLDFKSAVQNNKALNQPAKLLQRIHNVGVKFYGFPVVKIEQAKTQVKVRSEWLSVQAYQGILQQIHYSAEPIEKDMLMLLIVLAYRCGFRKKELLGIQIKDIEGLQIEEPSIIVRPNEYRKLKNYSSRRRVPVYALLTPRELALFMRYVQSKIGQGSGTYLFSTMAASHPIDSDVPLTLLRTMMSYIGGSRDVTFHGLRHTAITNLAMLTGSNSKAVTVLTGYSDEDMKRALTGLSGVHHDGADKWKALAQVVGHISPSRTFEFYYHGAALLATYELANADIKLPKRAFVNITGIKSRALKDNKILSDEHGCIAIKSALPWLYRQVTQPTQERRKPVEHTIMLSTLDEQLESEIFGVAVSDTLLTRYGIHQVLTLLTTLEEGFLNANPDAKDEGEQYTIISSASKAVITLEDAKTLYERARVISAIRTTVQQKKSYRFVTKEYQLAPMRIYEYIEHELMALMYKQLLELRETYWEGYEWYLSTVAQRITSTHANISFPLKGLDNIKRFINITLKLLPKKHLLVTANKELLSKLSSLEDMQGVKTVCDNTVSTYLVGIGIPNTAKGVAKRWRYSSLLRFIVHIFLIMDEKVGLTS
;
A
#
# COMPACT_ATOMS: atom_id res chain seq x y z
N MET A 1 5.08 34.80 6.43
CA MET A 1 6.53 34.48 6.33
C MET A 1 6.99 34.81 4.92
N ALA A 2 7.90 35.77 4.77
CA ALA A 2 8.45 36.14 3.48
C ALA A 2 9.45 35.08 3.01
N THR A 3 9.02 34.18 2.13
CA THR A 3 9.87 33.21 1.43
C THR A 3 10.65 33.94 0.35
N SER A 4 11.98 33.83 0.35
CA SER A 4 12.85 34.33 -0.71
C SER A 4 12.39 33.78 -2.07
N GLU A 5 12.16 34.66 -3.04
CA GLU A 5 11.81 34.24 -4.39
C GLU A 5 12.91 33.33 -4.98
N PRO A 6 12.54 32.26 -5.73
CA PRO A 6 13.50 31.36 -6.35
C PRO A 6 14.52 32.13 -7.22
N VAL A 7 15.80 31.78 -7.11
CA VAL A 7 16.92 32.49 -7.77
C VAL A 7 16.72 32.59 -9.29
N VAL A 8 16.10 31.60 -9.93
CA VAL A 8 15.77 31.65 -11.37
C VAL A 8 14.78 32.77 -11.68
N VAL A 9 13.69 32.83 -10.92
CA VAL A 9 12.64 33.81 -11.14
C VAL A 9 13.15 35.21 -10.82
N LYS A 10 13.90 35.34 -9.72
CA LYS A 10 14.60 36.58 -9.35
C LYS A 10 15.58 37.04 -10.43
N ASN A 11 16.42 36.15 -10.96
CA ASN A 11 17.37 36.50 -12.01
C ASN A 11 16.67 36.95 -13.31
N TRP A 12 15.55 36.34 -13.68
CA TRP A 12 14.80 36.77 -14.86
C TRP A 12 14.05 38.08 -14.67
N PHE A 13 13.48 38.32 -13.48
CA PHE A 13 12.91 39.62 -13.13
C PHE A 13 13.96 40.73 -13.10
N MET A 14 15.19 40.43 -12.66
CA MET A 14 16.28 41.40 -12.56
C MET A 14 16.98 41.68 -13.90
N TYR A 15 17.20 40.68 -14.76
CA TYR A 15 18.07 40.80 -15.93
C TYR A 15 17.35 40.67 -17.29
N GLY A 16 16.06 40.32 -17.31
CA GLY A 16 15.30 40.06 -18.52
C GLY A 16 15.65 38.72 -19.20
N ILE A 17 14.82 38.30 -20.15
CA ILE A 17 14.94 37.00 -20.83
C ILE A 17 15.81 37.19 -22.10
N LYS A 18 17.13 37.21 -21.94
CA LYS A 18 18.08 37.31 -23.06
C LYS A 18 18.49 35.93 -23.60
N PRO A 19 18.43 35.68 -24.93
CA PRO A 19 18.77 34.39 -25.53
C PRO A 19 20.19 33.90 -25.19
N GLU A 20 21.16 34.81 -25.05
CA GLU A 20 22.58 34.47 -24.82
C GLU A 20 22.84 33.89 -23.43
N VAL A 21 21.96 34.17 -22.45
CA VAL A 21 22.09 33.71 -21.05
C VAL A 21 21.51 32.30 -20.85
N SER A 22 20.71 31.82 -21.80
CA SER A 22 19.85 30.63 -21.63
C SER A 22 20.61 29.30 -21.46
N PHE A 23 21.78 29.15 -22.10
CA PHE A 23 22.56 27.90 -22.07
C PHE A 23 23.33 27.72 -20.75
N GLN A 24 23.87 28.81 -20.20
CA GLN A 24 24.58 28.81 -18.92
C GLN A 24 23.65 28.53 -17.73
N LEU A 25 22.34 28.75 -17.89
CA LEU A 25 21.34 28.50 -16.85
C LEU A 25 21.04 27.01 -16.64
N ILE A 26 21.41 26.09 -17.54
CA ILE A 26 20.99 24.67 -17.46
C ILE A 26 22.01 23.79 -16.71
N SER A 27 23.30 24.14 -16.72
CA SER A 27 24.38 23.23 -16.29
C SER A 27 24.43 23.01 -14.77
N ASN A 28 24.11 24.01 -13.95
CA ASN A 28 24.31 23.96 -12.49
C ASN A 28 23.03 24.13 -11.64
N ARG A 29 21.88 23.66 -12.14
CA ARG A 29 20.56 23.84 -11.48
C ARG A 29 19.88 22.54 -11.06
N GLN A 30 18.92 22.63 -10.16
CA GLN A 30 18.02 21.52 -9.82
C GLN A 30 17.08 21.20 -11.00
N LEU A 31 16.61 19.95 -11.11
CA LEU A 31 15.90 19.47 -12.30
C LEU A 31 14.65 20.29 -12.66
N TYR A 32 13.81 20.65 -11.68
CA TYR A 32 12.60 21.44 -11.95
C TYR A 32 12.90 22.85 -12.48
N GLU A 33 14.03 23.44 -12.09
CA GLU A 33 14.50 24.72 -12.63
C GLU A 33 14.95 24.55 -14.08
N LYS A 34 15.66 23.45 -14.39
CA LYS A 34 16.06 23.13 -15.77
C LYS A 34 14.85 22.97 -16.69
N VAL A 35 13.79 22.29 -16.23
CA VAL A 35 12.53 22.16 -16.99
C VAL A 35 11.92 23.52 -17.28
N LEU A 36 11.86 24.42 -16.29
CA LEU A 36 11.30 25.76 -16.48
C LEU A 36 12.13 26.62 -17.44
N VAL A 37 13.46 26.57 -17.32
CA VAL A 37 14.40 27.23 -18.25
C VAL A 37 14.26 26.69 -19.66
N GLN A 38 14.21 25.37 -19.82
CA GLN A 38 14.02 24.73 -21.10
C GLN A 38 12.69 25.13 -21.74
N TRP A 39 11.62 25.28 -20.96
CA TRP A 39 10.34 25.73 -21.48
C TRP A 39 10.40 27.15 -22.05
N VAL A 40 11.08 28.07 -21.37
CA VAL A 40 11.32 29.43 -21.88
C VAL A 40 12.13 29.40 -23.17
N ILE A 41 13.18 28.57 -23.24
CA ILE A 41 13.98 28.39 -24.45
C ILE A 41 13.12 27.89 -25.61
N GLU A 42 12.27 26.89 -25.38
CA GLU A 42 11.38 26.37 -26.42
C GLU A 42 10.36 27.43 -26.88
N LEU A 43 9.89 28.32 -26.00
CA LEU A 43 9.04 29.46 -26.38
C LEU A 43 9.78 30.45 -27.29
N LEU A 44 11.05 30.74 -27.01
CA LEU A 44 11.88 31.67 -27.80
C LEU A 44 12.27 31.11 -29.18
N LYS A 45 12.38 29.78 -29.30
CA LYS A 45 12.71 29.08 -30.55
C LYS A 45 11.53 28.95 -31.52
N GLN A 46 10.31 29.29 -31.10
CA GLN A 46 9.14 29.18 -31.98
C GLN A 46 9.25 30.15 -33.17
N PRO A 47 8.80 29.75 -34.38
CA PRO A 47 8.86 30.60 -35.57
C PRO A 47 8.06 31.91 -35.38
N LYS A 48 6.96 31.87 -34.61
CA LYS A 48 6.27 33.05 -34.08
C LYS A 48 6.62 33.26 -32.61
N LYS A 49 7.83 33.76 -32.34
CA LYS A 49 8.31 33.99 -30.97
C LYS A 49 7.39 34.95 -30.20
N PRO A 50 6.93 34.60 -28.98
CA PRO A 50 6.20 35.54 -28.12
C PRO A 50 7.09 36.74 -27.76
N LYS A 51 6.47 37.90 -27.49
CA LYS A 51 7.19 39.06 -26.94
C LYS A 51 7.72 38.71 -25.56
N LEU A 52 8.86 39.28 -25.17
CA LEU A 52 9.48 39.04 -23.84
C LEU A 52 8.51 39.32 -22.69
N ARG A 53 7.68 40.37 -22.82
CA ARG A 53 6.62 40.69 -21.86
C ARG A 53 5.62 39.54 -21.68
N THR A 54 5.21 38.88 -22.76
CA THR A 54 4.29 37.74 -22.71
C THR A 54 4.91 36.54 -21.99
N ILE A 55 6.21 36.29 -22.18
CA ILE A 55 6.91 35.22 -21.48
C ILE A 55 7.04 35.56 -19.99
N SER A 56 7.34 36.81 -19.66
CA SER A 56 7.32 37.31 -18.27
C SER A 56 5.94 37.14 -17.63
N ASP A 57 4.86 37.47 -18.34
CA ASP A 57 3.48 37.26 -17.86
C ASP A 57 3.16 35.78 -17.62
N TYR A 58 3.67 34.87 -18.48
CA TYR A 58 3.53 33.44 -18.28
C TYR A 58 4.27 32.95 -17.03
N LEU A 59 5.50 33.39 -16.83
CA LEU A 59 6.31 33.07 -15.65
C LEU A 59 5.67 33.62 -14.37
N GLY A 60 5.14 34.83 -14.40
CA GLY A 60 4.40 35.40 -13.27
C GLY A 60 3.12 34.63 -12.93
N LYS A 61 2.52 33.93 -13.91
CA LYS A 61 1.29 33.16 -13.71
C LYS A 61 1.50 31.78 -13.10
N VAL A 62 2.61 31.10 -13.40
CA VAL A 62 2.83 29.69 -12.98
C VAL A 62 4.26 29.37 -12.54
N GLY A 63 5.25 30.20 -12.86
CA GLY A 63 6.66 29.91 -12.62
C GLY A 63 7.02 29.95 -11.14
N ASN A 64 6.50 30.93 -10.40
CA ASN A 64 6.70 31.01 -8.95
C ASN A 64 6.09 29.81 -8.23
N GLU A 65 4.86 29.41 -8.58
CA GLU A 65 4.21 28.27 -7.97
C GLU A 65 4.86 26.95 -8.37
N TRP A 66 5.30 26.81 -9.63
CA TRP A 66 6.08 25.67 -10.07
C TRP A 66 7.34 25.50 -9.21
N CYS A 67 8.18 26.54 -9.14
CA CYS A 67 9.41 26.51 -8.35
C CYS A 67 9.14 26.32 -6.87
N TYR A 68 8.10 26.98 -6.33
CA TYR A 68 7.67 26.75 -4.96
C TYR A 68 7.33 25.27 -4.77
N PHE A 69 6.29 24.74 -5.38
CA PHE A 69 5.86 23.36 -5.11
C PHE A 69 6.95 22.31 -5.40
N MET A 70 7.82 22.53 -6.38
CA MET A 70 8.91 21.60 -6.75
C MET A 70 10.16 21.72 -5.87
N SER A 71 10.42 22.84 -5.19
CA SER A 71 11.66 23.04 -4.41
C SER A 71 11.85 22.02 -3.29
N ASP A 72 10.74 21.52 -2.75
CA ASP A 72 10.74 20.62 -1.60
C ASP A 72 10.58 19.14 -1.98
N GLN A 73 10.49 18.84 -3.28
CA GLN A 73 10.32 17.49 -3.79
C GLN A 73 11.68 16.85 -4.02
N SER A 74 11.98 15.81 -3.23
CA SER A 74 13.12 14.94 -3.48
C SER A 74 12.85 14.04 -4.69
N ASP A 75 13.87 13.91 -5.53
CA ASP A 75 13.96 12.95 -6.64
C ASP A 75 12.81 12.95 -7.67
N LEU A 76 12.62 14.10 -8.33
CA LEU A 76 11.67 14.28 -9.44
C LEU A 76 11.85 13.28 -10.60
N LYS A 77 12.99 12.56 -10.67
CA LYS A 77 13.22 11.52 -11.68
C LYS A 77 12.43 10.24 -11.42
N CYS A 78 12.09 9.97 -10.17
CA CYS A 78 11.37 8.76 -9.74
C CYS A 78 9.85 8.96 -9.73
N TRP A 79 9.36 10.12 -10.19
CA TRP A 79 7.94 10.42 -10.24
C TRP A 79 7.25 9.68 -11.37
N ASP A 80 6.16 9.01 -11.03
CA ASP A 80 5.27 8.38 -12.00
C ASP A 80 4.15 9.33 -12.45
N GLU A 81 3.23 8.80 -13.26
CA GLU A 81 2.10 9.55 -13.81
C GLU A 81 1.22 10.14 -12.69
N ASP A 82 0.97 9.38 -11.62
CA ASP A 82 0.09 9.77 -10.51
C ASP A 82 0.71 10.88 -9.66
N ASP A 83 2.03 10.84 -9.46
CA ASP A 83 2.73 11.89 -8.71
C ASP A 83 2.58 13.26 -9.38
N PHE A 84 2.67 13.30 -10.71
CA PHE A 84 2.46 14.53 -11.49
C PHE A 84 0.99 14.98 -11.47
N ILE A 85 0.02 14.07 -11.61
CA ILE A 85 -1.41 14.40 -11.53
C ILE A 85 -1.70 15.08 -10.19
N GLU A 86 -1.29 14.45 -9.10
CA GLU A 86 -1.53 14.92 -7.74
C GLU A 86 -0.82 16.25 -7.45
N PHE A 87 0.36 16.46 -8.01
CA PHE A 87 1.07 17.73 -7.98
C PHE A 87 0.29 18.84 -8.68
N TYR A 88 -0.21 18.60 -9.90
CA TYR A 88 -0.94 19.61 -10.66
C TYR A 88 -2.24 19.99 -9.99
N ASP A 89 -2.98 19.01 -9.44
CA ASP A 89 -4.18 19.28 -8.67
C ASP A 89 -3.88 20.12 -7.43
N SER A 90 -2.83 19.79 -6.68
CA SER A 90 -2.43 20.54 -5.49
C SER A 90 -2.03 21.99 -5.82
N LEU A 91 -1.32 22.21 -6.92
CA LEU A 91 -0.90 23.54 -7.37
C LEU A 91 -2.11 24.37 -7.82
N LEU A 92 -3.01 23.79 -8.63
CA LEU A 92 -4.22 24.46 -9.08
C LEU A 92 -5.18 24.77 -7.91
N ASP A 93 -5.24 23.89 -6.91
CA ASP A 93 -5.99 24.11 -5.68
C ASP A 93 -5.47 25.30 -4.88
N PHE A 94 -4.15 25.38 -4.73
CA PHE A 94 -3.53 26.53 -4.08
C PHE A 94 -3.86 27.84 -4.82
N LYS A 95 -3.83 27.84 -6.15
CA LYS A 95 -4.22 29.01 -6.94
C LYS A 95 -5.68 29.38 -6.76
N SER A 96 -6.57 28.40 -6.76
CA SER A 96 -8.01 28.65 -6.61
C SER A 96 -8.34 29.17 -5.22
N ALA A 97 -7.85 28.49 -4.18
CA ALA A 97 -8.30 28.70 -2.81
C ALA A 97 -7.51 29.78 -2.07
N VAL A 98 -6.19 29.86 -2.29
CA VAL A 98 -5.31 30.81 -1.58
C VAL A 98 -5.16 32.11 -2.37
N GLN A 99 -5.02 32.04 -3.70
CA GLN A 99 -4.89 33.22 -4.55
C GLN A 99 -6.23 33.74 -5.10
N ASN A 100 -7.36 33.11 -4.73
CA ASN A 100 -8.72 33.43 -5.20
C ASN A 100 -8.84 33.52 -6.73
N ASN A 101 -8.04 32.74 -7.46
CA ASN A 101 -8.03 32.75 -8.92
C ASN A 101 -8.99 31.70 -9.48
N LYS A 102 -10.20 32.13 -9.85
CA LYS A 102 -11.25 31.25 -10.40
C LYS A 102 -10.98 30.82 -11.86
N ALA A 103 -10.08 31.49 -12.58
CA ALA A 103 -9.81 31.23 -14.00
C ALA A 103 -8.65 30.24 -14.19
N LEU A 104 -8.83 29.00 -13.73
CA LEU A 104 -7.77 27.98 -13.69
C LEU A 104 -7.33 27.42 -15.06
N ASN A 105 -8.15 27.61 -16.11
CA ASN A 105 -7.88 27.05 -17.44
C ASN A 105 -6.54 27.54 -18.05
N GLN A 106 -6.26 28.84 -17.94
CA GLN A 106 -5.03 29.44 -18.47
C GLN A 106 -3.79 28.95 -17.72
N PRO A 107 -3.73 29.01 -16.36
CA PRO A 107 -2.67 28.37 -15.59
C PRO A 107 -2.47 26.88 -15.93
N ALA A 108 -3.55 26.09 -16.02
CA ALA A 108 -3.47 24.67 -16.36
C ALA A 108 -2.85 24.43 -17.76
N LYS A 109 -3.22 25.23 -18.76
CA LYS A 109 -2.60 25.19 -20.10
C LYS A 109 -1.11 25.52 -20.07
N LEU A 110 -0.69 26.48 -19.25
CA LEU A 110 0.73 26.83 -19.10
C LEU A 110 1.50 25.69 -18.40
N LEU A 111 0.94 25.12 -17.34
CA LEU A 111 1.51 23.97 -16.64
C LEU A 111 1.65 22.75 -17.58
N GLN A 112 0.64 22.48 -18.42
CA GLN A 112 0.72 21.41 -19.42
C GLN A 112 1.88 21.64 -20.40
N ARG A 113 2.12 22.89 -20.81
CA ARG A 113 3.25 23.23 -21.69
C ARG A 113 4.60 23.01 -21.00
N ILE A 114 4.71 23.34 -19.71
CA ILE A 114 5.89 23.05 -18.89
C ILE A 114 6.08 21.53 -18.78
N HIS A 115 5.01 20.77 -18.51
CA HIS A 115 5.05 19.31 -18.42
C HIS A 115 5.57 18.66 -19.71
N ASN A 116 5.05 19.10 -20.85
CA ASN A 116 5.44 18.56 -22.16
C ASN A 116 6.94 18.75 -22.44
N VAL A 117 7.56 19.79 -21.89
CA VAL A 117 9.01 20.00 -21.95
C VAL A 117 9.74 18.98 -21.08
N GLY A 118 9.23 18.71 -19.87
CA GLY A 118 9.68 17.62 -19.01
C GLY A 118 9.65 16.26 -19.71
N VAL A 119 8.55 15.94 -20.40
CA VAL A 119 8.40 14.70 -21.19
C VAL A 119 9.44 14.65 -22.30
N LYS A 120 9.53 15.71 -23.12
CA LYS A 120 10.38 15.74 -24.32
C LYS A 120 11.87 15.69 -24.01
N PHE A 121 12.32 16.33 -22.93
CA PHE A 121 13.76 16.55 -22.67
C PHE A 121 14.30 15.87 -21.41
N TYR A 122 13.44 15.46 -20.47
CA TYR A 122 13.86 15.00 -19.15
C TYR A 122 13.23 13.65 -18.73
N GLY A 123 12.52 12.98 -19.64
CA GLY A 123 11.99 11.63 -19.42
C GLY A 123 10.79 11.56 -18.48
N PHE A 124 10.03 12.65 -18.31
CA PHE A 124 8.80 12.59 -17.50
C PHE A 124 7.75 11.69 -18.18
N PRO A 125 6.90 11.00 -17.40
CA PRO A 125 5.76 10.28 -17.93
C PRO A 125 4.77 11.23 -18.62
N VAL A 126 4.06 10.72 -19.62
CA VAL A 126 3.04 11.49 -20.35
C VAL A 126 1.83 11.68 -19.45
N VAL A 127 1.51 12.92 -19.10
CA VAL A 127 0.38 13.27 -18.21
C VAL A 127 -0.49 14.32 -18.91
N LYS A 128 -1.81 14.20 -18.72
CA LYS A 128 -2.80 15.18 -19.18
C LYS A 128 -3.44 15.88 -17.99
N ILE A 129 -3.30 17.20 -17.93
CA ILE A 129 -3.98 18.07 -16.95
C ILE A 129 -5.38 18.36 -17.47
N GLU A 130 -6.41 17.76 -16.86
CA GLU A 130 -7.79 17.86 -17.35
C GLU A 130 -8.32 19.30 -17.37
N GLN A 131 -7.94 20.12 -16.40
CA GLN A 131 -8.33 21.54 -16.30
C GLN A 131 -7.73 22.41 -17.43
N ALA A 132 -6.77 21.89 -18.21
CA ALA A 132 -6.23 22.59 -19.37
C ALA A 132 -7.13 22.49 -20.62
N LYS A 133 -8.11 21.59 -20.64
CA LYS A 133 -9.05 21.43 -21.77
C LYS A 133 -10.13 22.50 -21.75
N THR A 134 -10.66 22.88 -22.91
CA THR A 134 -11.70 23.91 -23.06
C THR A 134 -13.05 23.47 -22.48
N GLN A 135 -13.31 22.17 -22.50
CA GLN A 135 -14.36 21.51 -21.71
C GLN A 135 -13.66 20.71 -20.62
N VAL A 136 -13.91 21.04 -19.36
CA VAL A 136 -13.37 20.30 -18.22
C VAL A 136 -14.04 18.93 -18.23
N LYS A 137 -13.34 17.92 -18.73
CA LYS A 137 -13.75 16.52 -18.56
C LYS A 137 -13.01 15.99 -17.33
N VAL A 138 -13.67 16.02 -16.17
CA VAL A 138 -13.11 15.38 -14.99
C VAL A 138 -13.04 13.88 -15.27
N ARG A 139 -11.89 13.24 -15.01
CA ARG A 139 -11.79 11.79 -15.08
C ARG A 139 -12.74 11.19 -14.04
N SER A 140 -13.80 10.56 -14.51
CA SER A 140 -14.78 9.87 -13.67
C SER A 140 -14.33 8.42 -13.44
N GLU A 141 -13.17 8.23 -12.83
CA GLU A 141 -12.71 6.90 -12.40
C GLU A 141 -13.43 6.56 -11.10
N TRP A 142 -14.35 5.59 -11.17
CA TRP A 142 -15.06 5.05 -10.01
C TRP A 142 -14.96 3.53 -10.02
N LEU A 143 -14.29 2.98 -9.02
CA LEU A 143 -14.12 1.55 -8.86
C LEU A 143 -15.31 0.97 -8.10
N SER A 144 -15.98 -0.01 -8.70
CA SER A 144 -17.10 -0.71 -8.07
C SER A 144 -16.63 -1.55 -6.87
N VAL A 145 -17.54 -1.80 -5.91
CA VAL A 145 -17.26 -2.68 -4.76
C VAL A 145 -16.86 -4.10 -5.20
N GLN A 146 -17.43 -4.60 -6.30
CA GLN A 146 -17.09 -5.92 -6.84
C GLN A 146 -15.64 -5.96 -7.35
N ALA A 147 -15.20 -4.91 -8.04
CA ALA A 147 -13.81 -4.81 -8.50
C ALA A 147 -12.85 -4.65 -7.31
N TYR A 148 -13.22 -3.88 -6.29
CA TYR A 148 -12.46 -3.79 -5.04
C TYR A 148 -12.29 -5.15 -4.36
N GLN A 149 -13.37 -5.90 -4.16
CA GLN A 149 -13.32 -7.25 -3.60
C GLN A 149 -12.50 -8.21 -4.46
N GLY A 150 -12.68 -8.16 -5.79
CA GLY A 150 -11.90 -8.94 -6.74
C GLY A 150 -10.39 -8.65 -6.64
N ILE A 151 -9.99 -7.39 -6.48
CA ILE A 151 -8.59 -7.02 -6.25
C ILE A 151 -8.07 -7.64 -4.95
N LEU A 152 -8.80 -7.51 -3.85
CA LEU A 152 -8.39 -8.07 -2.56
C LEU A 152 -8.29 -9.60 -2.60
N GLN A 153 -9.23 -10.26 -3.27
CA GLN A 153 -9.22 -11.70 -3.48
C GLN A 153 -8.00 -12.13 -4.31
N GLN A 154 -7.67 -11.42 -5.40
CA GLN A 154 -6.49 -11.73 -6.19
C GLN A 154 -5.19 -11.53 -5.39
N ILE A 155 -5.09 -10.46 -4.59
CA ILE A 155 -3.95 -10.28 -3.68
C ILE A 155 -3.90 -11.43 -2.68
N HIS A 156 -5.04 -11.82 -2.11
CA HIS A 156 -5.13 -12.89 -1.12
C HIS A 156 -4.56 -14.24 -1.64
N TYR A 157 -4.81 -14.58 -2.91
CA TYR A 157 -4.33 -15.82 -3.52
C TYR A 157 -2.94 -15.74 -4.15
N SER A 158 -2.54 -14.57 -4.67
CA SER A 158 -1.30 -14.44 -5.46
C SER A 158 -0.12 -13.83 -4.71
N ALA A 159 -0.38 -13.03 -3.67
CA ALA A 159 0.68 -12.36 -2.92
C ALA A 159 1.41 -13.32 -1.97
N GLU A 160 2.68 -13.03 -1.70
CA GLU A 160 3.46 -13.77 -0.72
C GLU A 160 2.88 -13.58 0.70
N PRO A 161 2.85 -14.62 1.56
CA PRO A 161 2.27 -14.53 2.90
C PRO A 161 2.83 -13.37 3.74
N ILE A 162 4.11 -13.03 3.53
CA ILE A 162 4.81 -11.98 4.28
C ILE A 162 4.44 -10.54 3.84
N GLU A 163 3.93 -10.39 2.62
CA GLU A 163 3.55 -9.09 2.03
C GLU A 163 2.03 -8.94 1.86
N LYS A 164 1.28 -10.04 1.92
CA LYS A 164 -0.16 -10.08 1.67
C LYS A 164 -0.95 -9.06 2.49
N ASP A 165 -0.81 -9.08 3.82
CA ASP A 165 -1.53 -8.14 4.69
C ASP A 165 -1.15 -6.67 4.39
N MET A 166 0.12 -6.41 4.04
CA MET A 166 0.58 -5.08 3.63
C MET A 166 -0.10 -4.59 2.35
N LEU A 167 -0.09 -5.43 1.30
CA LEU A 167 -0.63 -5.08 -0.01
C LEU A 167 -2.16 -4.96 0.03
N MET A 168 -2.83 -5.84 0.76
CA MET A 168 -4.28 -5.73 0.99
C MET A 168 -4.61 -4.44 1.73
N LEU A 169 -3.90 -4.15 2.83
CA LEU A 169 -4.17 -2.95 3.62
C LEU A 169 -3.92 -1.66 2.85
N LEU A 170 -2.92 -1.66 1.95
CA LEU A 170 -2.64 -0.54 1.05
C LEU A 170 -3.88 -0.19 0.20
N ILE A 171 -4.52 -1.21 -0.41
CA ILE A 171 -5.72 -1.03 -1.23
C ILE A 171 -6.93 -0.66 -0.37
N VAL A 172 -7.12 -1.31 0.78
CA VAL A 172 -8.21 -1.02 1.74
C VAL A 172 -8.19 0.46 2.15
N LEU A 173 -7.05 0.97 2.62
CA LEU A 173 -6.92 2.36 3.05
C LEU A 173 -7.08 3.35 1.89
N ALA A 174 -6.60 3.02 0.69
CA ALA A 174 -6.79 3.87 -0.50
C ALA A 174 -8.28 3.95 -0.89
N TYR A 175 -8.99 2.82 -0.92
CA TYR A 175 -10.39 2.71 -1.34
C TYR A 175 -11.39 3.26 -0.31
N ARG A 176 -11.15 3.06 0.99
CA ARG A 176 -12.06 3.49 2.06
C ARG A 176 -11.80 4.91 2.54
N CYS A 177 -10.52 5.29 2.68
CA CYS A 177 -10.14 6.51 3.38
C CYS A 177 -9.66 7.63 2.44
N GLY A 178 -9.38 7.32 1.17
CA GLY A 178 -9.03 8.30 0.16
C GLY A 178 -7.70 9.00 0.40
N PHE A 179 -6.71 8.33 1.01
CA PHE A 179 -5.36 8.88 1.14
C PHE A 179 -4.75 9.17 -0.23
N ARG A 180 -3.95 10.24 -0.32
CA ARG A 180 -3.02 10.44 -1.43
C ARG A 180 -1.96 9.34 -1.45
N LYS A 181 -1.41 8.99 -2.61
CA LYS A 181 -0.42 7.89 -2.72
C LYS A 181 0.76 8.09 -1.77
N LYS A 182 1.38 9.28 -1.79
CA LYS A 182 2.50 9.62 -0.90
C LYS A 182 2.08 9.79 0.56
N GLU A 183 0.83 10.17 0.84
CA GLU A 183 0.32 10.18 2.21
C GLU A 183 0.28 8.77 2.78
N LEU A 184 -0.24 7.81 2.01
CA LEU A 184 -0.36 6.42 2.38
C LEU A 184 1.01 5.80 2.64
N LEU A 185 1.94 5.90 1.66
CA LEU A 185 3.30 5.39 1.79
C LEU A 185 4.09 6.06 2.93
N GLY A 186 3.78 7.32 3.23
CA GLY A 186 4.44 8.07 4.29
C GLY A 186 3.96 7.74 5.71
N ILE A 187 2.92 6.92 5.92
CA ILE A 187 2.39 6.66 7.27
C ILE A 187 3.46 5.96 8.11
N GLN A 188 3.75 6.50 9.29
CA GLN A 188 4.59 5.84 10.30
C GLN A 188 3.75 5.35 11.49
N ILE A 189 4.28 4.41 12.28
CA ILE A 189 3.59 3.90 13.47
C ILE A 189 3.22 5.01 14.45
N LYS A 190 4.11 5.99 14.66
CA LYS A 190 3.85 7.18 15.49
C LYS A 190 2.73 8.09 14.98
N ASP A 191 2.27 7.90 13.75
CA ASP A 191 1.17 8.67 13.15
C ASP A 191 -0.20 8.04 13.46
N ILE A 192 -0.23 6.87 14.12
CA ILE A 192 -1.47 6.16 14.46
C ILE A 192 -1.80 6.41 15.94
N GLU A 193 -2.93 7.04 16.20
CA GLU A 193 -3.48 7.30 17.54
C GLU A 193 -4.65 6.35 17.84
N GLY A 194 -5.04 6.21 19.11
CA GLY A 194 -6.26 5.49 19.48
C GLY A 194 -6.18 3.96 19.46
N LEU A 195 -4.99 3.39 19.25
CA LEU A 195 -4.78 1.92 19.23
C LEU A 195 -5.20 1.22 20.54
N GLN A 196 -5.07 1.90 21.69
CA GLN A 196 -5.36 1.33 23.02
C GLN A 196 -6.84 1.24 23.35
N ILE A 197 -7.68 2.00 22.65
CA ILE A 197 -9.13 2.05 22.85
C ILE A 197 -9.88 1.47 21.65
N GLU A 198 -9.17 0.76 20.76
CA GLU A 198 -9.71 0.17 19.53
C GLU A 198 -10.40 1.17 18.58
N GLU A 199 -10.09 2.47 18.73
CA GLU A 199 -10.55 3.55 17.85
C GLU A 199 -9.38 4.18 17.08
N PRO A 200 -8.61 3.40 16.28
CA PRO A 200 -7.45 3.92 15.60
C PRO A 200 -7.80 5.06 14.65
N SER A 201 -6.98 6.10 14.66
CA SER A 201 -7.02 7.20 13.72
C SER A 201 -5.62 7.51 13.19
N ILE A 202 -5.51 7.84 11.91
CA ILE A 202 -4.24 8.15 11.27
C ILE A 202 -4.09 9.67 11.15
N ILE A 203 -2.99 10.20 11.67
CA ILE A 203 -2.64 11.62 11.60
C ILE A 203 -1.73 11.85 10.40
N VAL A 204 -2.29 12.48 9.37
CA VAL A 204 -1.52 12.88 8.20
C VAL A 204 -0.68 14.10 8.56
N ARG A 205 0.64 13.96 8.70
CA ARG A 205 1.56 15.07 9.00
C ARG A 205 2.90 15.00 8.24
N PRO A 206 3.60 16.13 8.02
CA PRO A 206 4.88 16.09 7.31
C PRO A 206 5.88 15.14 7.99
N ASN A 207 6.68 14.44 7.18
CA ASN A 207 7.80 13.62 7.63
C ASN A 207 8.94 13.65 6.59
N GLU A 208 10.00 12.88 6.82
CA GLU A 208 11.20 12.88 5.97
C GLU A 208 10.89 12.42 4.53
N TYR A 209 10.03 11.42 4.37
CA TYR A 209 9.57 10.94 3.07
C TYR A 209 8.62 11.93 2.38
N ARG A 210 7.82 12.67 3.16
CA ARG A 210 6.77 13.55 2.67
C ARG A 210 6.80 14.91 3.36
N LYS A 211 7.36 15.89 2.67
CA LYS A 211 7.30 17.30 3.09
C LYS A 211 5.93 17.90 2.72
N LEU A 212 5.03 18.01 3.70
CA LEU A 212 3.76 18.72 3.53
C LEU A 212 3.96 20.23 3.49
N LYS A 213 3.32 20.90 2.53
CA LYS A 213 3.58 22.31 2.25
C LYS A 213 2.66 23.32 2.93
N ASN A 214 1.56 22.89 3.53
CA ASN A 214 0.64 23.76 4.24
C ASN A 214 0.08 23.12 5.52
N TYR A 215 -0.15 23.95 6.53
CA TYR A 215 -0.73 23.56 7.83
C TYR A 215 -2.12 22.89 7.64
N SER A 216 -2.86 23.29 6.60
CA SER A 216 -4.18 22.76 6.23
C SER A 216 -4.18 21.32 5.69
N SER A 217 -3.01 20.75 5.35
CA SER A 217 -2.90 19.32 4.99
C SER A 217 -2.77 18.40 6.19
N ARG A 218 -2.55 18.96 7.40
CA ARG A 218 -2.58 18.17 8.63
C ARG A 218 -4.03 17.82 8.94
N ARG A 219 -4.33 16.53 8.99
CA ARG A 219 -5.68 16.04 9.27
C ARG A 219 -5.65 14.71 9.98
N ARG A 220 -6.75 14.42 10.67
CA ARG A 220 -7.01 13.13 11.30
C ARG A 220 -7.99 12.36 10.43
N VAL A 221 -7.65 11.11 10.12
CA VAL A 221 -8.50 10.19 9.37
C VAL A 221 -8.96 9.10 10.33
N PRO A 222 -10.26 9.03 10.68
CA PRO A 222 -10.78 8.09 11.66
C PRO A 222 -10.95 6.69 11.04
N VAL A 223 -9.86 5.94 10.91
CA VAL A 223 -9.89 4.62 10.25
C VAL A 223 -10.82 3.62 10.96
N TYR A 224 -10.96 3.71 12.28
CA TYR A 224 -11.93 2.91 13.04
C TYR A 224 -13.38 3.06 12.54
N ALA A 225 -13.72 4.26 12.05
CA ALA A 225 -15.07 4.56 11.60
C ALA A 225 -15.27 4.23 10.12
N LEU A 226 -14.22 4.41 9.31
CA LEU A 226 -14.29 4.27 7.85
C LEU A 226 -14.10 2.83 7.38
N LEU A 227 -13.37 2.00 8.12
CA LEU A 227 -13.19 0.59 7.77
C LEU A 227 -14.40 -0.24 8.23
N THR A 228 -14.72 -1.31 7.48
CA THR A 228 -15.62 -2.35 7.99
C THR A 228 -14.98 -3.08 9.18
N PRO A 229 -15.73 -3.80 10.04
CA PRO A 229 -15.13 -4.49 11.19
C PRO A 229 -14.02 -5.48 10.79
N ARG A 230 -14.19 -6.17 9.66
CA ARG A 230 -13.20 -7.11 9.09
C ARG A 230 -11.95 -6.39 8.58
N GLU A 231 -12.13 -5.29 7.85
CA GLU A 231 -11.04 -4.44 7.39
C GLU A 231 -10.27 -3.80 8.55
N LEU A 232 -10.97 -3.40 9.61
CA LEU A 232 -10.39 -2.86 10.83
C LEU A 232 -9.57 -3.90 11.58
N ALA A 233 -10.05 -5.15 11.65
CA ALA A 233 -9.29 -6.25 12.23
C ALA A 233 -7.98 -6.52 11.47
N LEU A 234 -8.00 -6.51 10.13
CA LEU A 234 -6.79 -6.56 9.29
C LEU A 234 -5.85 -5.40 9.61
N PHE A 235 -6.37 -4.16 9.67
CA PHE A 235 -5.57 -2.98 10.03
C PHE A 235 -4.89 -3.15 11.39
N MET A 236 -5.65 -3.53 12.42
CA MET A 236 -5.13 -3.70 13.78
C MET A 236 -4.05 -4.77 13.83
N ARG A 237 -4.31 -5.95 13.25
CA ARG A 237 -3.34 -7.06 13.18
C ARG A 237 -2.04 -6.63 12.50
N TYR A 238 -2.16 -6.00 11.33
CA TYR A 238 -0.98 -5.58 10.58
C TYR A 238 -0.20 -4.48 11.29
N VAL A 239 -0.87 -3.45 11.84
CA VAL A 239 -0.21 -2.39 12.62
C VAL A 239 0.49 -2.97 13.84
N GLN A 240 -0.18 -3.85 14.58
CA GLN A 240 0.39 -4.54 15.73
C GLN A 240 1.67 -5.31 15.37
N SER A 241 1.70 -5.97 14.20
CA SER A 241 2.90 -6.64 13.69
C SER A 241 4.09 -5.69 13.40
N LYS A 242 3.86 -4.38 13.38
CA LYS A 242 4.89 -3.35 13.11
C LYS A 242 5.27 -2.50 14.32
N ILE A 243 4.46 -2.46 15.38
CA ILE A 243 4.69 -1.59 16.56
C ILE A 243 6.06 -1.85 17.20
N GLY A 244 6.50 -3.12 17.26
CA GLY A 244 7.79 -3.52 17.83
C GLY A 244 9.03 -3.02 17.07
N GLN A 245 8.87 -2.46 15.86
CA GLN A 245 9.98 -1.97 15.01
C GLN A 245 10.42 -0.55 15.39
N GLY A 246 9.68 0.10 16.28
CA GLY A 246 9.92 1.48 16.69
C GLY A 246 8.95 2.45 16.03
N SER A 247 8.69 3.55 16.73
CA SER A 247 7.63 4.49 16.38
C SER A 247 7.86 5.22 15.04
N GLY A 248 9.12 5.32 14.58
CA GLY A 248 9.49 5.90 13.28
C GLY A 248 9.34 4.96 12.08
N THR A 249 8.95 3.71 12.29
CA THR A 249 8.80 2.72 11.22
C THR A 249 7.66 3.09 10.29
N TYR A 250 7.89 3.01 8.98
CA TYR A 250 6.84 3.18 7.98
C TYR A 250 5.89 1.96 7.99
N LEU A 251 4.59 2.22 7.93
CA LEU A 251 3.57 1.17 7.92
C LEU A 251 3.73 0.29 6.68
N PHE A 252 3.96 0.89 5.52
CA PHE A 252 4.17 0.20 4.24
C PHE A 252 5.67 0.10 3.92
N SER A 253 6.37 -0.79 4.63
CA SER A 253 7.77 -1.12 4.37
C SER A 253 7.99 -2.64 4.39
N THR A 254 8.97 -3.11 3.62
CA THR A 254 9.46 -4.49 3.74
C THR A 254 10.25 -4.67 5.05
N MET A 255 10.40 -5.90 5.53
CA MET A 255 11.01 -6.20 6.85
C MET A 255 12.44 -5.65 7.05
N ALA A 256 13.16 -5.30 5.98
CA ALA A 256 14.52 -4.80 6.02
C ALA A 256 14.64 -3.29 5.72
N ALA A 257 13.55 -2.65 5.30
CA ALA A 257 13.60 -1.30 4.77
C ALA A 257 13.33 -0.25 5.87
N SER A 258 14.26 0.68 6.02
CA SER A 258 14.07 1.92 6.79
C SER A 258 13.26 2.98 6.03
N HIS A 259 12.83 2.66 4.82
CA HIS A 259 12.09 3.52 3.90
C HIS A 259 10.80 2.80 3.49
N PRO A 260 9.76 3.53 3.05
CA PRO A 260 8.56 2.90 2.53
C PRO A 260 8.82 2.15 1.23
N ILE A 261 7.87 1.31 0.82
CA ILE A 261 7.89 0.68 -0.51
C ILE A 261 7.97 1.74 -1.62
N ASP A 262 8.55 1.36 -2.75
CA ASP A 262 8.78 2.26 -3.89
C ASP A 262 7.45 2.84 -4.43
N SER A 263 7.49 4.08 -4.89
CA SER A 263 6.30 4.86 -5.24
C SER A 263 5.53 4.36 -6.47
N ASP A 264 6.15 3.50 -7.28
CA ASP A 264 5.57 2.85 -8.46
C ASP A 264 4.85 1.53 -8.12
N VAL A 265 5.17 0.91 -6.97
CA VAL A 265 4.56 -0.35 -6.52
C VAL A 265 3.03 -0.26 -6.42
N PRO A 266 2.42 0.78 -5.81
CA PRO A 266 0.96 0.84 -5.68
C PRO A 266 0.22 0.85 -7.02
N LEU A 267 0.68 1.64 -7.99
CA LEU A 267 0.07 1.73 -9.31
C LEU A 267 0.28 0.44 -10.12
N THR A 268 1.49 -0.13 -10.04
CA THR A 268 1.82 -1.39 -10.73
C THR A 268 1.00 -2.55 -10.18
N LEU A 269 0.84 -2.62 -8.85
CA LEU A 269 -0.05 -3.58 -8.18
C LEU A 269 -1.48 -3.42 -8.68
N LEU A 270 -2.04 -2.21 -8.64
CA LEU A 270 -3.42 -1.95 -9.05
C LEU A 270 -3.67 -2.35 -10.51
N ARG A 271 -2.80 -1.95 -11.45
CA ARG A 271 -2.93 -2.31 -12.87
C ARG A 271 -2.81 -3.82 -13.10
N THR A 272 -1.94 -4.49 -12.34
CA THR A 272 -1.76 -5.95 -12.41
C THR A 272 -3.00 -6.68 -11.92
N MET A 273 -3.53 -6.31 -10.75
CA MET A 273 -4.74 -6.91 -10.19
C MET A 273 -5.98 -6.65 -11.06
N MET A 274 -6.12 -5.42 -11.57
CA MET A 274 -7.17 -5.09 -12.55
C MET A 274 -7.09 -5.96 -13.80
N SER A 275 -5.88 -6.25 -14.29
CA SER A 275 -5.71 -7.15 -15.42
C SER A 275 -6.13 -8.59 -15.11
N TYR A 276 -5.90 -9.09 -13.90
CA TYR A 276 -6.27 -10.46 -13.52
C TYR A 276 -7.78 -10.64 -13.40
N ILE A 277 -8.50 -9.60 -12.94
CA ILE A 277 -9.97 -9.63 -12.84
C ILE A 277 -10.69 -9.23 -14.12
N GLY A 278 -9.97 -9.07 -15.25
CA GLY A 278 -10.56 -8.69 -16.54
C GLY A 278 -10.99 -7.22 -16.66
N GLY A 279 -10.54 -6.36 -15.75
CA GLY A 279 -10.79 -4.92 -15.77
C GLY A 279 -9.85 -4.13 -16.69
N SER A 280 -10.13 -2.83 -16.85
CA SER A 280 -9.27 -1.92 -17.61
C SER A 280 -7.93 -1.71 -16.92
N ARG A 281 -6.85 -1.67 -17.71
CA ARG A 281 -5.50 -1.24 -17.24
C ARG A 281 -5.33 0.27 -17.26
N ASP A 282 -6.26 1.01 -17.87
CA ASP A 282 -6.30 2.47 -17.86
C ASP A 282 -6.89 2.98 -16.54
N VAL A 283 -6.20 2.64 -15.45
CA VAL A 283 -6.51 3.05 -14.09
C VAL A 283 -5.34 3.82 -13.50
N THR A 284 -5.66 4.78 -12.65
CA THR A 284 -4.72 5.51 -11.81
C THR A 284 -4.87 5.11 -10.36
N PHE A 285 -3.80 5.18 -9.57
CA PHE A 285 -3.91 5.00 -8.13
C PHE A 285 -4.72 6.15 -7.51
N HIS A 286 -4.66 7.33 -8.11
CA HIS A 286 -5.48 8.48 -7.74
C HIS A 286 -7.00 8.22 -7.92
N GLY A 287 -7.39 7.35 -8.86
CA GLY A 287 -8.79 6.91 -9.05
C GLY A 287 -9.40 6.25 -7.81
N LEU A 288 -8.60 5.59 -6.96
CA LEU A 288 -9.06 5.05 -5.67
C LEU A 288 -9.47 6.17 -4.71
N ARG A 289 -8.78 7.32 -4.75
CA ARG A 289 -9.16 8.49 -3.96
C ARG A 289 -10.46 9.12 -4.46
N HIS A 290 -10.68 9.24 -5.77
CA HIS A 290 -11.97 9.65 -6.34
C HIS A 290 -13.10 8.73 -5.89
N THR A 291 -12.83 7.42 -5.93
CA THR A 291 -13.77 6.40 -5.48
C THR A 291 -14.11 6.54 -4.00
N ALA A 292 -13.11 6.65 -3.13
CA ALA A 292 -13.30 6.84 -1.69
C ALA A 292 -14.15 8.09 -1.40
N ILE A 293 -13.81 9.22 -2.02
CA ILE A 293 -14.54 10.48 -1.83
C ILE A 293 -15.98 10.35 -2.32
N THR A 294 -16.21 9.69 -3.46
CA THR A 294 -17.56 9.44 -3.97
C THR A 294 -18.36 8.55 -3.02
N ASN A 295 -17.76 7.46 -2.55
CA ASN A 295 -18.41 6.53 -1.61
C ASN A 295 -18.75 7.23 -0.30
N LEU A 296 -17.82 7.99 0.29
CA LEU A 296 -18.06 8.75 1.52
C LEU A 296 -19.12 9.85 1.33
N ALA A 297 -19.12 10.55 0.19
CA ALA A 297 -20.16 11.52 -0.14
C ALA A 297 -21.55 10.86 -0.19
N MET A 298 -21.63 9.65 -0.76
CA MET A 298 -22.87 8.87 -0.77
C MET A 298 -23.37 8.53 0.63
N LEU A 299 -22.49 8.20 1.58
CA LEU A 299 -22.90 7.95 2.97
C LEU A 299 -23.67 9.12 3.58
N THR A 300 -23.34 10.35 3.20
CA THR A 300 -23.90 11.56 3.85
C THR A 300 -25.33 11.88 3.45
N GLY A 301 -25.91 11.28 2.42
CA GLY A 301 -27.22 11.72 1.93
C GLY A 301 -27.88 10.85 0.87
N SER A 302 -27.51 9.56 0.78
CA SER A 302 -28.16 8.62 -0.12
C SER A 302 -29.07 7.67 0.64
N ASN A 303 -29.98 7.03 -0.09
CA ASN A 303 -30.69 5.86 0.42
C ASN A 303 -29.74 4.72 0.76
N SER A 304 -29.97 4.12 1.93
CA SER A 304 -29.16 3.04 2.49
C SER A 304 -28.95 1.87 1.51
N LYS A 305 -30.00 1.42 0.79
CA LYS A 305 -29.87 0.33 -0.18
C LYS A 305 -28.94 0.67 -1.34
N ALA A 306 -29.01 1.90 -1.84
CA ALA A 306 -28.12 2.36 -2.91
C ALA A 306 -26.67 2.42 -2.42
N VAL A 307 -26.45 2.88 -1.19
CA VAL A 307 -25.11 2.89 -0.58
C VAL A 307 -24.57 1.48 -0.44
N THR A 308 -25.35 0.54 0.11
CA THR A 308 -24.91 -0.85 0.28
C THR A 308 -24.52 -1.49 -1.03
N VAL A 309 -25.35 -1.34 -2.08
CA VAL A 309 -25.08 -1.92 -3.41
C VAL A 309 -23.82 -1.33 -4.05
N LEU A 310 -23.57 -0.03 -3.87
CA LEU A 310 -22.52 0.67 -4.60
C LEU A 310 -21.19 0.74 -3.84
N THR A 311 -21.22 0.64 -2.51
CA THR A 311 -20.05 0.84 -1.64
C THR A 311 -19.72 -0.37 -0.77
N GLY A 312 -20.67 -1.29 -0.59
CA GLY A 312 -20.54 -2.43 0.32
C GLY A 312 -20.71 -2.08 1.79
N TYR A 313 -21.12 -0.86 2.16
CA TYR A 313 -21.40 -0.54 3.55
C TYR A 313 -22.79 -1.02 4.00
N SER A 314 -22.87 -1.68 5.16
CA SER A 314 -24.14 -1.97 5.82
C SER A 314 -24.75 -0.72 6.48
N ASP A 315 -25.98 -0.82 6.98
CA ASP A 315 -26.62 0.26 7.74
C ASP A 315 -25.83 0.62 9.01
N GLU A 316 -25.25 -0.38 9.67
CA GLU A 316 -24.39 -0.20 10.85
C GLU A 316 -23.08 0.49 10.47
N ASP A 317 -22.47 0.09 9.36
CA ASP A 317 -21.24 0.72 8.86
C ASP A 317 -21.48 2.18 8.49
N MET A 318 -22.60 2.49 7.83
CA MET A 318 -22.98 3.85 7.48
C MET A 318 -23.10 4.73 8.73
N LYS A 319 -23.82 4.26 9.75
CA LYS A 319 -23.97 4.97 11.03
C LYS A 319 -22.61 5.19 11.70
N ARG A 320 -21.77 4.17 11.75
CA ARG A 320 -20.42 4.25 12.32
C ARG A 320 -19.55 5.27 11.58
N ALA A 321 -19.52 5.19 10.25
CA ALA A 321 -18.75 6.11 9.41
C ALA A 321 -19.23 7.56 9.55
N LEU A 322 -20.54 7.80 9.50
CA LEU A 322 -21.11 9.14 9.67
C LEU A 322 -20.83 9.73 11.06
N THR A 323 -20.89 8.89 12.10
CA THR A 323 -20.58 9.29 13.49
C THR A 323 -19.10 9.62 13.64
N GLY A 324 -18.19 8.82 13.08
CA GLY A 324 -16.76 9.12 13.11
C GLY A 324 -16.35 10.32 12.25
N LEU A 325 -17.07 10.60 11.17
CA LEU A 325 -16.85 11.77 10.31
C LEU A 325 -17.37 13.07 10.93
N SER A 326 -18.63 13.07 11.40
CA SER A 326 -19.36 14.30 11.78
C SER A 326 -19.55 14.45 13.30
N GLY A 327 -19.17 13.46 14.09
CA GLY A 327 -19.47 13.39 15.52
C GLY A 327 -20.96 13.12 15.77
N VAL A 328 -21.52 13.78 16.79
CA VAL A 328 -22.88 13.52 17.29
C VAL A 328 -23.97 14.13 16.40
N HIS A 329 -23.67 15.11 15.54
CA HIS A 329 -24.65 15.80 14.70
C HIS A 329 -24.52 15.40 13.22
N HIS A 330 -25.44 14.57 12.72
CA HIS A 330 -25.42 13.99 11.37
C HIS A 330 -26.30 14.73 10.34
N ASP A 331 -27.29 15.51 10.79
CA ASP A 331 -28.32 16.08 9.92
C ASP A 331 -28.00 17.49 9.36
N GLY A 332 -26.87 18.09 9.79
CA GLY A 332 -26.46 19.44 9.40
C GLY A 332 -25.65 19.52 8.09
N ALA A 333 -25.59 20.71 7.50
CA ALA A 333 -24.73 21.00 6.32
C ALA A 333 -23.22 20.84 6.61
N ASP A 334 -22.84 20.75 7.88
CA ASP A 334 -21.44 20.61 8.31
C ASP A 334 -20.83 19.25 7.94
N LYS A 335 -21.63 18.24 7.59
CA LYS A 335 -21.16 16.94 7.07
C LYS A 335 -20.27 17.07 5.84
N TRP A 336 -20.56 18.03 4.96
CA TRP A 336 -19.75 18.29 3.76
C TRP A 336 -18.41 18.95 4.10
N LYS A 337 -18.39 19.78 5.15
CA LYS A 337 -17.15 20.36 5.68
C LYS A 337 -16.31 19.30 6.38
N ALA A 338 -16.95 18.42 7.17
CA ALA A 338 -16.30 17.28 7.81
C ALA A 338 -15.65 16.36 6.77
N LEU A 339 -16.39 15.99 5.71
CA LEU A 339 -15.85 15.23 4.58
C LEU A 339 -14.64 15.94 3.95
N ALA A 340 -14.78 17.24 3.63
CA ALA A 340 -13.69 18.03 3.05
C ALA A 340 -12.44 18.03 3.95
N GLN A 341 -12.60 18.15 5.27
CA GLN A 341 -11.49 18.11 6.22
C GLN A 341 -10.81 16.74 6.26
N VAL A 342 -11.57 15.64 6.32
CA VAL A 342 -11.04 14.28 6.38
C VAL A 342 -10.30 13.88 5.10
N VAL A 343 -10.75 14.36 3.94
CA VAL A 343 -10.06 14.10 2.67
C VAL A 343 -8.95 15.11 2.39
N GLY A 344 -8.85 16.19 3.17
CA GLY A 344 -7.81 17.21 3.05
C GLY A 344 -8.03 18.17 1.88
N HIS A 345 -9.29 18.55 1.65
CA HIS A 345 -9.68 19.62 0.72
C HIS A 345 -9.93 20.92 1.47
N ILE A 346 -9.55 22.03 0.83
CA ILE A 346 -9.71 23.37 1.41
C ILE A 346 -11.19 23.79 1.46
N SER A 347 -12.03 23.26 0.56
CA SER A 347 -13.47 23.54 0.56
C SER A 347 -14.30 22.36 0.06
N PRO A 348 -15.58 22.26 0.49
CA PRO A 348 -16.52 21.28 -0.06
C PRO A 348 -16.74 21.41 -1.57
N SER A 349 -16.66 22.62 -2.13
CA SER A 349 -16.82 22.86 -3.57
C SER A 349 -15.83 22.03 -4.38
N ARG A 350 -14.58 21.89 -3.92
CA ARG A 350 -13.57 21.05 -4.59
C ARG A 350 -13.97 19.58 -4.58
N THR A 351 -14.48 19.09 -3.45
CA THR A 351 -15.00 17.72 -3.32
C THR A 351 -16.10 17.45 -4.35
N PHE A 352 -17.06 18.37 -4.51
CA PHE A 352 -18.15 18.23 -5.47
C PHE A 352 -17.72 18.37 -6.93
N GLU A 353 -16.85 19.34 -7.25
CA GLU A 353 -16.52 19.68 -8.63
C GLU A 353 -15.60 18.64 -9.29
N PHE A 354 -14.70 18.01 -8.53
CA PHE A 354 -13.66 17.14 -9.11
C PHE A 354 -13.66 15.69 -8.61
N TYR A 355 -14.30 15.39 -7.49
CA TYR A 355 -14.15 14.08 -6.85
C TYR A 355 -15.45 13.32 -6.63
N TYR A 356 -16.59 14.02 -6.57
CA TYR A 356 -17.87 13.39 -6.33
C TYR A 356 -18.62 13.12 -7.63
N HIS A 357 -18.51 11.88 -8.12
CA HIS A 357 -19.10 11.47 -9.40
C HIS A 357 -20.55 10.95 -9.29
N GLY A 358 -21.02 10.68 -8.07
CA GLY A 358 -22.38 10.20 -7.78
C GLY A 358 -23.47 11.27 -7.72
N ALA A 359 -23.13 12.56 -7.87
CA ALA A 359 -24.04 13.68 -7.62
C ALA A 359 -25.36 13.60 -8.40
N ALA A 360 -25.27 13.34 -9.71
CA ALA A 360 -26.45 13.23 -10.55
C ALA A 360 -27.29 12.00 -10.20
N LEU A 361 -26.65 10.89 -9.85
CA LEU A 361 -27.33 9.67 -9.43
C LEU A 361 -28.13 9.90 -8.15
N LEU A 362 -27.53 10.52 -7.14
CA LEU A 362 -28.23 10.84 -5.89
C LEU A 362 -29.32 11.88 -6.07
N ALA A 363 -29.05 12.96 -6.80
CA ALA A 363 -30.06 13.98 -7.07
C ALA A 363 -31.27 13.36 -7.79
N THR A 364 -31.02 12.48 -8.76
CA THR A 364 -32.10 11.77 -9.47
C THR A 364 -32.85 10.83 -8.53
N TYR A 365 -32.14 10.12 -7.66
CA TYR A 365 -32.74 9.23 -6.66
C TYR A 365 -33.63 9.99 -5.67
N GLU A 366 -33.14 11.10 -5.11
CA GLU A 366 -33.90 11.96 -4.19
C GLU A 366 -35.11 12.58 -4.89
N LEU A 367 -34.94 13.09 -6.12
CA LEU A 367 -36.05 13.62 -6.93
C LEU A 367 -37.10 12.54 -7.24
N ALA A 368 -36.69 11.29 -7.46
CA ALA A 368 -37.60 10.18 -7.73
C ALA A 368 -38.42 9.77 -6.48
N ASN A 369 -37.87 10.00 -5.29
CA ASN A 369 -38.53 9.65 -4.03
C ASN A 369 -39.25 10.82 -3.35
N ALA A 370 -38.92 12.06 -3.71
CA ALA A 370 -39.56 13.25 -3.16
C ALA A 370 -41.07 13.25 -3.45
N ASP A 371 -41.87 13.46 -2.40
CA ASP A 371 -43.32 13.63 -2.53
C ASP A 371 -43.64 15.09 -2.90
N ILE A 372 -43.21 15.49 -4.11
CA ILE A 372 -43.48 16.83 -4.62
C ILE A 372 -44.93 16.86 -5.09
N LYS A 373 -45.73 17.70 -4.44
CA LYS A 373 -47.13 17.95 -4.80
C LYS A 373 -47.25 19.33 -5.42
N LEU A 374 -47.96 19.41 -6.54
CA LEU A 374 -48.25 20.67 -7.22
C LEU A 374 -49.75 20.88 -7.29
N PRO A 375 -50.27 22.10 -7.05
CA PRO A 375 -51.67 22.40 -7.33
C PRO A 375 -52.01 22.00 -8.77
N LYS A 376 -53.15 21.33 -8.97
CA LYS A 376 -53.54 20.80 -10.29
C LYS A 376 -53.40 21.83 -11.42
N ARG A 377 -53.78 23.08 -11.14
CA ARG A 377 -53.65 24.19 -12.09
C ARG A 377 -52.20 24.48 -12.48
N ALA A 378 -51.28 24.50 -11.52
CA ALA A 378 -49.85 24.69 -11.78
C ALA A 378 -49.27 23.52 -12.58
N PHE A 379 -49.62 22.29 -12.20
CA PHE A 379 -49.19 21.08 -12.92
C PHE A 379 -49.64 21.10 -14.38
N VAL A 380 -50.90 21.43 -14.65
CA VAL A 380 -51.46 21.57 -16.01
C VAL A 380 -50.76 22.67 -16.80
N ASN A 381 -50.52 23.84 -16.18
CA ASN A 381 -49.85 24.96 -16.84
C ASN A 381 -48.39 24.64 -17.23
N ILE A 382 -47.66 23.94 -16.36
CA ILE A 382 -46.25 23.60 -16.59
C ILE A 382 -46.12 22.50 -17.65
N THR A 383 -46.96 21.47 -17.57
CA THR A 383 -46.83 20.28 -18.43
C THR A 383 -47.61 20.38 -19.75
N GLY A 384 -48.55 21.32 -19.85
CA GLY A 384 -49.48 21.43 -20.99
C GLY A 384 -50.47 20.27 -21.09
N ILE A 385 -50.56 19.39 -20.08
CA ILE A 385 -51.44 18.22 -20.12
C ILE A 385 -52.91 18.64 -20.05
N LYS A 386 -53.73 18.10 -20.96
CA LYS A 386 -55.19 18.34 -20.95
C LYS A 386 -55.86 17.56 -19.81
N SER A 387 -56.91 18.12 -19.23
CA SER A 387 -57.68 17.49 -18.13
C SER A 387 -58.20 16.08 -18.44
N ARG A 388 -58.48 15.78 -19.72
CA ARG A 388 -58.88 14.44 -20.17
C ARG A 388 -57.72 13.43 -20.05
N ALA A 389 -56.54 13.83 -20.52
CA ALA A 389 -55.33 13.00 -20.45
C ALA A 389 -54.87 12.73 -19.01
N LEU A 390 -55.15 13.62 -18.05
CA LEU A 390 -54.93 13.34 -16.62
C LEU A 390 -55.74 12.14 -16.15
N LYS A 391 -57.03 12.08 -16.49
CA LYS A 391 -57.92 10.96 -16.13
C LYS A 391 -57.49 9.66 -16.82
N ASP A 392 -57.21 9.73 -18.12
CA ASP A 392 -56.82 8.56 -18.93
C ASP A 392 -55.52 7.91 -18.42
N ASN A 393 -54.63 8.70 -17.81
CA ASN A 393 -53.38 8.22 -17.23
C ASN A 393 -53.45 7.96 -15.72
N LYS A 394 -54.66 7.98 -15.12
CA LYS A 394 -54.89 7.78 -13.68
C LYS A 394 -54.09 8.74 -12.79
N ILE A 395 -53.83 9.96 -13.27
CA ILE A 395 -53.18 11.03 -12.51
C ILE A 395 -54.27 11.79 -11.76
N LEU A 396 -54.45 11.46 -10.48
CA LEU A 396 -55.50 12.00 -9.64
C LEU A 396 -54.98 13.14 -8.74
N SER A 397 -55.88 14.06 -8.39
CA SER A 397 -55.60 15.06 -7.36
C SER A 397 -55.98 14.50 -5.99
N ASP A 398 -55.22 14.85 -4.97
CA ASP A 398 -55.54 14.55 -3.58
C ASP A 398 -56.69 15.44 -3.05
N GLU A 399 -57.05 15.25 -1.78
CA GLU A 399 -58.11 15.98 -1.08
C GLU A 399 -57.90 17.51 -1.04
N HIS A 400 -56.67 17.97 -1.23
CA HIS A 400 -56.31 19.39 -1.28
C HIS A 400 -56.21 19.93 -2.73
N GLY A 401 -56.57 19.13 -3.72
CA GLY A 401 -56.53 19.53 -5.14
C GLY A 401 -55.12 19.56 -5.73
N CYS A 402 -54.15 18.88 -5.09
CA CYS A 402 -52.77 18.78 -5.55
C CYS A 402 -52.53 17.45 -6.27
N ILE A 403 -51.65 17.47 -7.26
CA ILE A 403 -51.17 16.27 -7.97
C ILE A 403 -49.78 15.94 -7.44
N ALA A 404 -49.58 14.72 -6.96
CA ALA A 404 -48.26 14.21 -6.64
C ALA A 404 -47.50 13.90 -7.93
N ILE A 405 -46.33 14.52 -8.15
CA ILE A 405 -45.52 14.32 -9.36
C ILE A 405 -45.20 12.84 -9.57
N LYS A 406 -44.96 12.09 -8.48
CA LYS A 406 -44.69 10.65 -8.51
C LYS A 406 -45.77 9.85 -9.24
N SER A 407 -47.04 10.22 -9.08
CA SER A 407 -48.16 9.58 -9.79
C SER A 407 -48.17 9.86 -11.30
N ALA A 408 -47.56 10.97 -11.72
CA ALA A 408 -47.48 11.40 -13.10
C ALA A 408 -46.18 10.97 -13.81
N LEU A 409 -45.17 10.47 -13.07
CA LEU A 409 -43.87 10.05 -13.61
C LEU A 409 -43.99 9.10 -14.81
N PRO A 410 -44.82 8.02 -14.80
CA PRO A 410 -44.92 7.12 -15.95
C PRO A 410 -45.42 7.82 -17.22
N TRP A 411 -46.24 8.87 -17.08
CA TRP A 411 -46.68 9.68 -18.21
C TRP A 411 -45.58 10.65 -18.65
N LEU A 412 -44.95 11.36 -17.72
CA LEU A 412 -43.85 12.30 -18.00
C LEU A 412 -42.68 11.60 -18.71
N TYR A 413 -42.28 10.42 -18.23
CA TYR A 413 -41.25 9.61 -18.89
C TYR A 413 -41.64 9.26 -20.32
N ARG A 414 -42.89 8.85 -20.58
CA ARG A 414 -43.37 8.55 -21.93
C ARG A 414 -43.34 9.78 -22.86
N GLN A 415 -43.60 10.99 -22.34
CA GLN A 415 -43.53 12.23 -23.12
C GLN A 415 -42.08 12.61 -23.46
N VAL A 416 -41.14 12.40 -22.54
CA VAL A 416 -39.72 12.72 -22.77
C VAL A 416 -39.02 11.67 -23.65
N THR A 417 -39.49 10.42 -23.63
CA THR A 417 -38.83 9.27 -24.30
C THR A 417 -39.38 8.91 -25.69
N GLN A 418 -40.21 9.75 -26.32
CA GLN A 418 -40.56 9.61 -27.74
C GLN A 418 -40.40 10.96 -28.47
N PRO A 419 -39.81 11.07 -29.68
CA PRO A 419 -39.24 10.07 -30.57
C PRO A 419 -37.77 10.40 -30.97
N THR A 420 -36.79 10.05 -30.15
CA THR A 420 -35.40 9.93 -30.63
C THR A 420 -34.79 8.66 -30.06
N GLN A 421 -34.68 7.67 -30.95
CA GLN A 421 -33.93 6.42 -30.85
C GLN A 421 -34.35 5.43 -29.75
N GLU A 422 -34.79 4.27 -30.24
CA GLU A 422 -34.82 2.97 -29.58
C GLU A 422 -35.29 2.97 -28.12
N ARG A 423 -36.50 2.43 -27.91
CA ARG A 423 -36.92 1.92 -26.60
C ARG A 423 -35.88 0.89 -26.12
N ARG A 424 -34.81 1.34 -25.48
CA ARG A 424 -34.10 0.52 -24.51
C ARG A 424 -35.14 0.28 -23.45
N LYS A 425 -35.76 -0.90 -23.49
CA LYS A 425 -36.51 -1.44 -22.34
C LYS A 425 -35.65 -1.09 -21.12
N PRO A 426 -36.22 -0.57 -20.01
CA PRO A 426 -35.43 -0.46 -18.79
C PRO A 426 -34.77 -1.81 -18.62
N VAL A 427 -33.43 -1.82 -18.74
CA VAL A 427 -32.70 -3.05 -18.55
C VAL A 427 -33.04 -3.38 -17.12
N GLU A 428 -33.78 -4.45 -16.90
CA GLU A 428 -33.80 -5.13 -15.62
C GLU A 428 -32.36 -5.62 -15.45
N HIS A 429 -31.49 -4.70 -15.06
CA HIS A 429 -30.37 -5.07 -14.25
C HIS A 429 -31.07 -5.53 -12.99
N THR A 430 -31.22 -6.85 -12.86
CA THR A 430 -31.15 -7.46 -11.55
C THR A 430 -29.92 -6.80 -10.93
N ILE A 431 -30.15 -5.83 -10.06
CA ILE A 431 -29.14 -5.44 -9.11
C ILE A 431 -28.96 -6.75 -8.36
N MET A 432 -27.99 -7.53 -8.80
CA MET A 432 -27.45 -8.58 -7.98
C MET A 432 -27.01 -7.79 -6.76
N LEU A 433 -27.86 -7.79 -5.74
CA LEU A 433 -27.43 -7.80 -4.37
C LEU A 433 -26.55 -9.05 -4.32
N SER A 434 -25.32 -8.95 -4.86
CA SER A 434 -24.23 -9.72 -4.34
C SER A 434 -24.21 -9.24 -2.89
N THR A 435 -25.00 -9.90 -2.05
CA THR A 435 -24.64 -10.12 -0.67
C THR A 435 -23.15 -10.29 -0.72
N LEU A 436 -22.42 -9.29 -0.19
CA LEU A 436 -20.98 -9.39 0.05
C LEU A 436 -20.81 -10.81 0.56
N ASP A 437 -20.16 -11.68 -0.22
CA ASP A 437 -20.17 -13.09 0.09
C ASP A 437 -19.48 -13.21 1.44
N GLU A 438 -20.28 -13.39 2.49
CA GLU A 438 -19.78 -13.32 3.86
C GLU A 438 -18.73 -14.40 4.09
N GLN A 439 -18.84 -15.52 3.35
CA GLN A 439 -17.84 -16.57 3.34
C GLN A 439 -16.57 -16.08 2.66
N LEU A 440 -16.66 -15.48 1.48
CA LEU A 440 -15.50 -14.92 0.78
C LEU A 440 -14.81 -13.81 1.58
N GLU A 441 -15.54 -12.89 2.19
CA GLU A 441 -14.96 -11.87 3.05
C GLU A 441 -14.32 -12.47 4.31
N SER A 442 -14.93 -13.52 4.87
CA SER A 442 -14.33 -14.26 5.98
C SER A 442 -13.08 -15.02 5.55
N GLU A 443 -12.99 -15.47 4.30
CA GLU A 443 -11.78 -16.09 3.74
C GLU A 443 -10.68 -15.04 3.52
N ILE A 444 -11.03 -13.91 2.91
CA ILE A 444 -10.11 -12.82 2.58
C ILE A 444 -9.52 -12.17 3.84
N PHE A 445 -10.38 -11.81 4.80
CA PHE A 445 -9.99 -11.05 5.99
C PHE A 445 -9.83 -11.91 7.24
N GLY A 446 -10.24 -13.18 7.17
CA GLY A 446 -10.06 -14.13 8.25
C GLY A 446 -8.62 -14.14 8.73
N VAL A 447 -8.47 -14.15 10.05
CA VAL A 447 -7.26 -14.76 10.60
C VAL A 447 -7.31 -16.17 10.05
N ALA A 448 -6.35 -16.59 9.24
CA ALA A 448 -6.10 -18.01 9.12
C ALA A 448 -5.82 -18.46 10.56
N VAL A 449 -6.86 -18.93 11.25
CA VAL A 449 -6.73 -19.65 12.50
C VAL A 449 -6.08 -20.94 12.07
N SER A 450 -4.78 -20.85 11.81
CA SER A 450 -3.99 -22.02 11.66
C SER A 450 -4.04 -22.70 13.01
N ASP A 451 -4.48 -23.94 12.99
CA ASP A 451 -4.42 -24.81 14.16
C ASP A 451 -2.98 -24.98 14.64
N THR A 452 -1.98 -24.64 13.83
CA THR A 452 -0.56 -24.77 14.15
C THR A 452 0.13 -23.42 14.43
N LEU A 453 0.95 -23.38 15.48
CA LEU A 453 1.80 -22.26 15.87
C LEU A 453 2.66 -21.73 14.70
N LEU A 454 3.05 -22.61 13.77
CA LEU A 454 3.92 -22.31 12.63
C LEU A 454 3.37 -21.23 11.70
N THR A 455 2.06 -21.21 11.48
CA THR A 455 1.42 -20.26 10.56
C THR A 455 0.43 -19.34 11.26
N ARG A 456 0.22 -19.50 12.57
CA ARG A 456 -0.60 -18.61 13.39
C ARG A 456 0.03 -17.23 13.60
N TYR A 457 1.37 -17.17 13.68
CA TYR A 457 2.10 -15.93 13.93
C TYR A 457 3.11 -15.65 12.81
N GLY A 458 3.27 -14.38 12.47
CA GLY A 458 4.33 -13.96 11.55
C GLY A 458 5.72 -14.11 12.20
N ILE A 459 6.75 -14.36 11.38
CA ILE A 459 8.16 -14.42 11.84
C ILE A 459 8.51 -13.18 12.66
N HIS A 460 8.01 -12.00 12.26
CA HIS A 460 8.27 -10.77 12.99
C HIS A 460 7.71 -10.77 14.41
N GLN A 461 6.47 -11.22 14.63
CA GLN A 461 5.89 -11.30 15.97
C GLN A 461 6.72 -12.23 16.87
N VAL A 462 7.16 -13.37 16.33
CA VAL A 462 8.03 -14.29 17.04
C VAL A 462 9.38 -13.63 17.35
N LEU A 463 10.01 -12.93 16.40
CA LEU A 463 11.24 -12.20 16.67
C LEU A 463 11.07 -11.11 17.74
N THR A 464 9.97 -10.36 17.70
CA THR A 464 9.64 -9.36 18.72
C THR A 464 9.53 -10.03 20.08
N LEU A 465 8.77 -11.12 20.19
CA LEU A 465 8.66 -11.90 21.43
C LEU A 465 10.05 -12.28 21.96
N LEU A 466 10.86 -12.97 21.14
CA LEU A 466 12.17 -13.48 21.55
C LEU A 466 13.13 -12.36 21.97
N THR A 467 13.19 -11.25 21.23
CA THR A 467 14.05 -10.11 21.58
C THR A 467 13.57 -9.38 22.83
N THR A 468 12.26 -9.20 23.02
CA THR A 468 11.73 -8.59 24.25
C THR A 468 11.91 -9.48 25.48
N LEU A 469 11.87 -10.80 25.30
CA LEU A 469 12.20 -11.76 26.36
C LEU A 469 13.68 -11.64 26.74
N GLU A 470 14.59 -11.63 25.76
CA GLU A 470 16.03 -11.41 26.00
C GLU A 470 16.29 -10.13 26.81
N GLU A 471 15.71 -9.01 26.39
CA GLU A 471 15.84 -7.72 27.07
C GLU A 471 15.22 -7.74 28.47
N GLY A 472 14.06 -8.36 28.62
CA GLY A 472 13.37 -8.48 29.91
C GLY A 472 14.18 -9.30 30.92
N PHE A 473 14.70 -10.46 30.50
CA PHE A 473 15.52 -11.32 31.35
C PHE A 473 16.88 -10.71 31.71
N LEU A 474 17.48 -9.93 30.81
CA LEU A 474 18.70 -9.18 31.10
C LEU A 474 18.50 -8.08 32.16
N ASN A 475 17.30 -7.49 32.21
CA ASN A 475 16.97 -6.41 33.13
C ASN A 475 16.25 -6.88 34.40
N ALA A 476 15.94 -8.17 34.52
CA ALA A 476 15.22 -8.73 35.67
C ALA A 476 16.09 -8.78 36.93
N ASN A 477 15.49 -8.45 38.08
CA ASN A 477 16.16 -8.51 39.38
C ASN A 477 16.46 -9.98 39.76
N PRO A 478 17.73 -10.36 40.01
CA PRO A 478 18.11 -11.75 40.31
C PRO A 478 17.41 -12.38 41.51
N ASP A 479 16.88 -11.56 42.43
CA ASP A 479 16.28 -11.99 43.70
C ASP A 479 14.78 -12.34 43.60
N ALA A 480 14.14 -12.11 42.44
CA ALA A 480 12.70 -12.34 42.22
C ALA A 480 12.45 -13.21 40.97
N LYS A 481 13.11 -14.37 40.90
CA LYS A 481 13.18 -15.20 39.67
C LYS A 481 11.81 -15.64 39.12
N ASP A 482 10.94 -16.19 39.95
CA ASP A 482 9.70 -16.80 39.46
C ASP A 482 8.63 -15.75 39.09
N GLU A 483 8.47 -14.69 39.89
CA GLU A 483 7.55 -13.58 39.59
C GLU A 483 8.06 -12.71 38.42
N GLY A 484 9.38 -12.51 38.33
CA GLY A 484 10.02 -11.73 37.27
C GLY A 484 9.96 -12.41 35.90
N GLU A 485 10.08 -13.74 35.84
CA GLU A 485 9.95 -14.51 34.60
C GLU A 485 8.52 -14.47 34.05
N GLN A 486 7.53 -14.73 34.90
CA GLN A 486 6.14 -14.70 34.48
C GLN A 486 5.72 -13.30 34.00
N TYR A 487 6.13 -12.25 34.72
CA TYR A 487 5.89 -10.86 34.29
C TYR A 487 6.56 -10.56 32.94
N THR A 488 7.80 -11.01 32.75
CA THR A 488 8.56 -10.81 31.51
C THR A 488 7.88 -11.49 30.33
N ILE A 489 7.37 -12.71 30.50
CA ILE A 489 6.62 -13.43 29.46
C ILE A 489 5.32 -12.71 29.15
N ILE A 490 4.54 -12.29 30.15
CA ILE A 490 3.27 -11.57 29.95
C ILE A 490 3.50 -10.25 29.19
N SER A 491 4.48 -9.47 29.62
CA SER A 491 4.85 -8.20 29.00
C SER A 491 5.33 -8.40 27.55
N SER A 492 6.14 -9.42 27.31
CA SER A 492 6.66 -9.75 25.98
C SER A 492 5.56 -10.28 25.04
N ALA A 493 4.66 -11.13 25.55
CA ALA A 493 3.50 -11.64 24.82
C ALA A 493 2.58 -10.50 24.38
N SER A 494 2.30 -9.57 25.30
CA SER A 494 1.51 -8.35 25.01
C SER A 494 2.16 -7.49 23.92
N LYS A 495 3.48 -7.24 24.00
CA LYS A 495 4.22 -6.48 22.99
C LYS A 495 4.26 -7.15 21.62
N ALA A 496 4.36 -8.48 21.59
CA ALA A 496 4.42 -9.26 20.36
C ALA A 496 3.04 -9.58 19.78
N VAL A 497 1.97 -9.30 20.53
CA VAL A 497 0.58 -9.68 20.21
C VAL A 497 0.47 -11.18 19.95
N ILE A 498 0.94 -11.95 20.92
CA ILE A 498 0.88 -13.41 20.96
C ILE A 498 0.09 -13.80 22.21
N THR A 499 -0.75 -14.83 22.10
CA THR A 499 -1.48 -15.32 23.29
C THR A 499 -0.48 -15.75 24.36
N LEU A 500 -0.85 -15.61 25.64
CA LEU A 500 0.05 -15.97 26.72
C LEU A 500 0.48 -17.46 26.67
N GLU A 501 -0.43 -18.33 26.25
CA GLU A 501 -0.17 -19.76 26.09
C GLU A 501 0.84 -20.03 24.98
N ASP A 502 0.64 -19.45 23.80
CA ASP A 502 1.57 -19.62 22.67
C ASP A 502 2.93 -18.98 22.94
N ALA A 503 2.96 -17.84 23.65
CA ALA A 503 4.20 -17.18 24.03
C ALA A 503 5.06 -18.05 24.97
N LYS A 504 4.43 -18.75 25.92
CA LYS A 504 5.11 -19.72 26.79
C LYS A 504 5.69 -20.87 25.98
N THR A 505 4.90 -21.43 25.06
CA THR A 505 5.34 -22.51 24.17
C THR A 505 6.53 -22.07 23.30
N LEU A 506 6.45 -20.91 22.65
CA LEU A 506 7.54 -20.37 21.83
C LEU A 506 8.81 -20.11 22.65
N TYR A 507 8.67 -19.57 23.86
CA TYR A 507 9.78 -19.33 24.78
C TYR A 507 10.51 -20.64 25.14
N GLU A 508 9.77 -21.67 25.56
CA GLU A 508 10.33 -22.96 25.93
C GLU A 508 11.08 -23.61 24.76
N ARG A 509 10.49 -23.58 23.57
CA ARG A 509 11.14 -24.10 22.35
C ARG A 509 12.42 -23.32 22.02
N ALA A 510 12.38 -21.99 22.10
CA ALA A 510 13.55 -21.15 21.86
C ALA A 510 14.68 -21.43 22.87
N ARG A 511 14.35 -21.67 24.14
CA ARG A 511 15.32 -22.02 25.19
C ARG A 511 16.02 -23.35 24.89
N VAL A 512 15.30 -24.34 24.39
CA VAL A 512 15.90 -25.63 23.99
C VAL A 512 16.82 -25.45 22.78
N ILE A 513 16.40 -24.69 21.76
CA ILE A 513 17.20 -24.48 20.55
C ILE A 513 18.45 -23.64 20.81
N SER A 514 18.36 -22.61 21.64
CA SER A 514 19.53 -21.77 21.99
C SER A 514 20.58 -22.55 22.79
N ALA A 515 20.16 -23.57 23.55
CA ALA A 515 21.04 -24.43 24.33
C ALA A 515 21.83 -25.45 23.50
N ILE A 516 21.53 -25.63 22.21
CA ILE A 516 22.20 -26.63 21.37
C ILE A 516 23.67 -26.25 21.15
N ARG A 517 24.59 -27.14 21.57
CA ARG A 517 26.05 -26.95 21.46
C ARG A 517 26.70 -27.96 20.50
N THR A 518 27.91 -27.63 20.05
CA THR A 518 28.79 -28.55 19.31
C THR A 518 29.32 -29.66 20.23
N THR A 519 29.47 -30.87 19.69
CA THR A 519 29.93 -32.08 20.42
C THR A 519 31.45 -32.22 20.56
N VAL A 520 32.24 -31.28 20.03
CA VAL A 520 33.71 -31.38 19.99
C VAL A 520 34.33 -31.14 21.38
N GLN A 521 35.16 -32.08 21.83
CA GLN A 521 35.70 -32.21 23.20
C GLN A 521 36.49 -31.00 23.74
N GLN A 522 37.04 -30.12 22.89
CA GLN A 522 37.93 -29.03 23.33
C GLN A 522 37.28 -27.64 23.38
N LYS A 523 36.10 -27.43 22.80
CA LYS A 523 35.36 -26.15 22.91
C LYS A 523 33.89 -26.31 22.52
N LYS A 524 32.99 -26.48 23.50
CA LYS A 524 31.54 -26.48 23.27
C LYS A 524 31.10 -25.06 22.86
N SER A 525 30.75 -24.87 21.59
CA SER A 525 30.22 -23.61 21.05
C SER A 525 28.73 -23.75 20.73
N TYR A 526 27.98 -22.67 20.82
CA TYR A 526 26.57 -22.64 20.42
C TYR A 526 26.41 -22.78 18.90
N ARG A 527 25.33 -23.44 18.47
CA ARG A 527 25.05 -23.64 17.05
C ARG A 527 24.26 -22.51 16.41
N PHE A 528 23.21 -22.06 17.08
CA PHE A 528 22.25 -21.10 16.54
C PHE A 528 22.43 -19.67 17.06
N VAL A 529 23.09 -19.51 18.19
CA VAL A 529 23.25 -18.24 18.91
C VAL A 529 24.72 -17.98 19.21
N THR A 530 25.05 -16.75 19.63
CA THR A 530 26.43 -16.39 20.04
C THR A 530 26.59 -16.25 21.55
N LYS A 531 25.47 -16.11 22.27
CA LYS A 531 25.42 -15.88 23.72
C LYS A 531 24.43 -16.84 24.38
N GLU A 532 24.66 -17.17 25.65
CA GLU A 532 23.85 -18.12 26.40
C GLU A 532 22.39 -17.69 26.58
N TYR A 533 22.16 -16.39 26.80
CA TYR A 533 20.84 -15.81 27.02
C TYR A 533 20.10 -15.43 25.73
N GLN A 534 20.72 -15.61 24.56
CA GLN A 534 20.13 -15.25 23.29
C GLN A 534 19.09 -16.32 22.90
N LEU A 535 17.87 -15.89 22.58
CA LEU A 535 16.75 -16.69 22.11
C LEU A 535 16.47 -16.43 20.62
N ALA A 536 16.63 -15.19 20.18
CA ALA A 536 16.39 -14.75 18.82
C ALA A 536 17.49 -15.26 17.87
N PRO A 537 17.15 -15.59 16.61
CA PRO A 537 18.13 -16.00 15.62
C PRO A 537 19.13 -14.90 15.29
N MET A 538 20.35 -15.31 14.92
CA MET A 538 21.35 -14.41 14.37
C MET A 538 20.83 -13.72 13.10
N ARG A 539 20.96 -12.40 13.04
CA ARG A 539 20.42 -11.58 11.95
C ARG A 539 20.98 -11.97 10.58
N ILE A 540 20.13 -11.79 9.57
CA ILE A 540 20.54 -11.65 8.17
C ILE A 540 20.67 -10.16 7.85
N TYR A 541 21.47 -9.81 6.83
CA TYR A 541 21.90 -8.42 6.61
C TYR A 541 21.63 -7.93 5.19
N GLU A 542 21.67 -8.81 4.19
CA GLU A 542 21.61 -8.40 2.80
C GLU A 542 20.18 -8.47 2.25
N TYR A 543 19.81 -7.54 1.38
CA TYR A 543 18.51 -7.53 0.68
C TYR A 543 18.19 -8.88 0.02
N ILE A 544 19.17 -9.49 -0.64
CA ILE A 544 19.02 -10.79 -1.30
C ILE A 544 18.71 -11.93 -0.32
N GLU A 545 19.14 -11.84 0.95
CA GLU A 545 18.80 -12.84 1.96
C GLU A 545 17.33 -12.76 2.34
N HIS A 546 16.73 -11.56 2.35
CA HIS A 546 15.31 -11.38 2.61
C HIS A 546 14.43 -11.89 1.46
N GLU A 547 14.84 -11.64 0.21
CA GLU A 547 14.15 -12.18 -0.98
C GLU A 547 14.15 -13.72 -0.97
N LEU A 548 15.32 -14.32 -0.68
CA LEU A 548 15.44 -15.79 -0.59
C LEU A 548 14.72 -16.36 0.65
N MET A 549 14.57 -15.59 1.73
CA MET A 549 13.85 -16.02 2.93
C MET A 549 12.38 -16.29 2.61
N ALA A 550 11.72 -15.37 1.92
CA ALA A 550 10.30 -15.50 1.60
C ALA A 550 10.05 -16.73 0.73
N LEU A 551 10.89 -16.93 -0.29
CA LEU A 551 10.85 -18.12 -1.15
C LEU A 551 11.08 -19.41 -0.36
N MET A 552 12.14 -19.47 0.43
CA MET A 552 12.48 -20.67 1.19
C MET A 552 11.44 -21.00 2.27
N TYR A 553 10.85 -19.98 2.91
CA TYR A 553 9.77 -20.16 3.88
C TYR A 553 8.56 -20.83 3.24
N LYS A 554 8.11 -20.33 2.09
CA LYS A 554 7.01 -20.91 1.33
C LYS A 554 7.29 -22.37 0.96
N GLN A 555 8.47 -22.63 0.40
CA GLN A 555 8.84 -23.97 -0.04
C GLN A 555 9.02 -24.95 1.13
N LEU A 556 9.45 -24.48 2.31
CA LEU A 556 9.51 -25.30 3.51
C LEU A 556 8.11 -25.68 4.02
N LEU A 557 7.13 -24.76 3.95
CA LEU A 557 5.74 -25.10 4.25
C LEU A 557 5.17 -26.13 3.28
N GLU A 558 5.44 -25.98 1.98
CA GLU A 558 5.02 -26.96 0.98
C GLU A 558 5.69 -28.32 1.20
N LEU A 559 6.99 -28.34 1.51
CA LEU A 559 7.73 -29.55 1.83
C LEU A 559 7.21 -30.24 3.10
N ARG A 560 6.81 -29.46 4.12
CA ARG A 560 6.22 -29.96 5.35
C ARG A 560 4.94 -30.75 5.10
N GLU A 561 4.08 -30.25 4.21
CA GLU A 561 2.80 -30.90 3.88
C GLU A 561 2.97 -32.06 2.88
N THR A 562 3.87 -31.93 1.91
CA THR A 562 4.02 -32.90 0.81
C THR A 562 5.05 -34.01 1.09
N TYR A 563 6.07 -33.74 1.91
CA TYR A 563 7.15 -34.69 2.20
C TYR A 563 7.74 -34.48 3.61
N TRP A 564 6.96 -34.86 4.62
CA TRP A 564 7.32 -34.73 6.04
C TRP A 564 8.70 -35.31 6.39
N GLU A 565 9.01 -36.54 5.98
CA GLU A 565 10.29 -37.19 6.32
C GLU A 565 11.50 -36.43 5.74
N GLY A 566 11.35 -35.80 4.57
CA GLY A 566 12.37 -34.93 4.00
C GLY A 566 12.53 -33.62 4.76
N TYR A 567 11.40 -33.00 5.09
CA TYR A 567 11.35 -31.77 5.87
C TYR A 567 11.99 -31.93 7.26
N GLU A 568 11.58 -32.94 8.02
CA GLU A 568 12.11 -33.21 9.36
C GLU A 568 13.62 -33.54 9.29
N TRP A 569 14.01 -34.44 8.40
CA TRP A 569 15.43 -34.78 8.20
C TRP A 569 16.27 -33.56 7.82
N TYR A 570 15.75 -32.66 6.99
CA TYR A 570 16.46 -31.44 6.57
C TYR A 570 16.71 -30.51 7.76
N LEU A 571 15.67 -30.21 8.54
CA LEU A 571 15.79 -29.34 9.72
C LEU A 571 16.75 -29.93 10.75
N SER A 572 16.62 -31.23 11.07
CA SER A 572 17.51 -31.92 12.01
C SER A 572 18.95 -31.95 11.52
N THR A 573 19.17 -32.18 10.21
CA THR A 573 20.52 -32.19 9.62
C THR A 573 21.19 -30.84 9.74
N VAL A 574 20.47 -29.74 9.47
CA VAL A 574 21.01 -28.39 9.65
C VAL A 574 21.28 -28.11 11.13
N ALA A 575 20.34 -28.43 12.01
CA ALA A 575 20.47 -28.23 13.46
C ALA A 575 21.71 -28.93 14.04
N GLN A 576 22.01 -30.15 13.59
CA GLN A 576 23.15 -30.94 14.07
C GLN A 576 24.50 -30.52 13.50
N ARG A 577 24.53 -29.75 12.40
CA ARG A 577 25.77 -29.49 11.64
C ARG A 577 26.14 -28.03 11.53
N ILE A 578 25.19 -27.11 11.68
CA ILE A 578 25.46 -25.68 11.59
C ILE A 578 26.19 -25.18 12.84
N THR A 579 26.89 -24.05 12.70
CA THR A 579 27.65 -23.41 13.77
C THR A 579 27.35 -21.92 13.83
N SER A 580 27.66 -21.27 14.95
CA SER A 580 27.53 -19.82 15.12
C SER A 580 28.54 -19.04 14.26
N THR A 581 29.71 -19.63 13.98
CA THR A 581 30.80 -18.97 13.23
C THR A 581 30.71 -19.18 11.72
N HIS A 582 30.20 -20.32 11.25
CA HIS A 582 30.12 -20.65 9.83
C HIS A 582 28.67 -20.86 9.40
N ALA A 583 28.27 -20.16 8.33
CA ALA A 583 26.94 -20.24 7.75
C ALA A 583 26.79 -21.36 6.70
N ASN A 584 27.60 -22.41 6.82
CA ASN A 584 27.55 -23.61 5.99
C ASN A 584 27.46 -24.86 6.89
N ILE A 585 27.10 -25.98 6.28
CA ILE A 585 27.13 -27.30 6.92
C ILE A 585 28.16 -28.18 6.23
N SER A 586 28.85 -29.01 7.02
CA SER A 586 29.90 -29.90 6.54
C SER A 586 29.40 -31.35 6.41
N PHE A 587 29.72 -32.01 5.30
CA PHE A 587 29.51 -33.44 5.09
C PHE A 587 30.85 -34.19 4.93
N PRO A 588 31.07 -35.26 5.71
CA PRO A 588 32.28 -36.07 5.60
C PRO A 588 32.31 -36.89 4.31
N LEU A 589 33.51 -37.35 3.91
CA LEU A 589 33.74 -38.15 2.69
C LEU A 589 32.81 -39.37 2.55
N LYS A 590 32.52 -40.08 3.65
CA LYS A 590 31.65 -41.27 3.67
C LYS A 590 30.14 -40.93 3.53
N GLY A 591 29.77 -39.65 3.54
CA GLY A 591 28.39 -39.18 3.58
C GLY A 591 27.82 -38.76 2.23
N LEU A 592 28.22 -39.38 1.11
CA LEU A 592 27.83 -38.96 -0.23
C LEU A 592 26.30 -38.97 -0.43
N ASP A 593 25.59 -39.95 0.11
CA ASP A 593 24.13 -40.02 -0.02
C ASP A 593 23.43 -38.94 0.82
N ASN A 594 23.98 -38.59 1.97
CA ASN A 594 23.45 -37.51 2.81
C ASN A 594 23.63 -36.14 2.14
N ILE A 595 24.79 -35.86 1.53
CA ILE A 595 24.94 -34.61 0.77
C ILE A 595 24.01 -34.57 -0.45
N LYS A 596 23.85 -35.69 -1.17
CA LYS A 596 22.89 -35.76 -2.28
C LYS A 596 21.46 -35.48 -1.82
N ARG A 597 21.00 -36.12 -0.74
CA ARG A 597 19.69 -35.87 -0.14
C ARG A 597 19.53 -34.39 0.25
N PHE A 598 20.56 -33.81 0.88
CA PHE A 598 20.55 -32.40 1.27
C PHE A 598 20.45 -31.45 0.06
N ILE A 599 21.25 -31.69 -0.99
CA ILE A 599 21.22 -30.91 -2.22
C ILE A 599 19.83 -31.02 -2.87
N ASN A 600 19.30 -32.23 -3.03
CA ASN A 600 18.02 -32.45 -3.69
C ASN A 600 16.86 -31.78 -2.94
N ILE A 601 16.86 -31.78 -1.61
CA ILE A 601 15.87 -31.03 -0.84
C ILE A 601 16.11 -29.51 -1.01
N THR A 602 17.34 -29.03 -0.90
CA THR A 602 17.64 -27.59 -1.04
C THR A 602 17.28 -27.04 -2.42
N LEU A 603 17.40 -27.85 -3.48
CA LEU A 603 17.00 -27.49 -4.84
C LEU A 603 15.48 -27.37 -5.02
N LYS A 604 14.68 -27.99 -4.16
CA LYS A 604 13.23 -27.72 -4.08
C LYS A 604 12.95 -26.41 -3.36
N LEU A 605 13.81 -26.02 -2.43
CA LEU A 605 13.62 -24.83 -1.59
C LEU A 605 14.06 -23.53 -2.28
N LEU A 606 15.11 -23.58 -3.10
CA LEU A 606 15.75 -22.39 -3.68
C LEU A 606 16.25 -22.65 -5.11
N PRO A 607 16.37 -21.60 -5.96
CA PRO A 607 16.91 -21.73 -7.30
C PRO A 607 18.37 -22.22 -7.28
N LYS A 608 18.74 -23.09 -8.23
CA LYS A 608 20.08 -23.73 -8.32
C LYS A 608 21.25 -22.75 -8.17
N LYS A 609 21.10 -21.53 -8.71
CA LYS A 609 22.12 -20.46 -8.67
C LYS A 609 22.50 -19.98 -7.26
N HIS A 610 21.66 -20.26 -6.26
CA HIS A 610 21.87 -19.87 -4.85
C HIS A 610 22.36 -21.02 -3.97
N LEU A 611 22.55 -22.22 -4.52
CA LEU A 611 23.22 -23.30 -3.81
C LEU A 611 24.73 -23.19 -4.02
N LEU A 612 25.49 -23.15 -2.92
CA LEU A 612 26.95 -23.08 -2.93
C LEU A 612 27.54 -24.34 -2.30
N VAL A 613 28.48 -24.96 -3.01
CA VAL A 613 29.26 -26.11 -2.55
C VAL A 613 30.74 -25.77 -2.60
N THR A 614 31.46 -25.95 -1.48
CA THR A 614 32.92 -25.80 -1.42
C THR A 614 33.56 -27.13 -1.02
N ALA A 615 34.49 -27.61 -1.84
CA ALA A 615 35.27 -28.82 -1.57
C ALA A 615 36.58 -28.81 -2.38
N ASN A 616 37.49 -29.75 -2.11
CA ASN A 616 38.69 -29.93 -2.93
C ASN A 616 38.37 -30.48 -4.33
N LYS A 617 39.37 -30.45 -5.22
CA LYS A 617 39.22 -30.86 -6.62
C LYS A 617 38.71 -32.30 -6.79
N GLU A 618 39.20 -33.24 -5.98
CA GLU A 618 38.81 -34.65 -6.05
C GLU A 618 37.34 -34.85 -5.64
N LEU A 619 36.94 -34.23 -4.53
CA LEU A 619 35.58 -34.27 -4.02
C LEU A 619 34.59 -33.64 -5.01
N LEU A 620 34.94 -32.49 -5.58
CA LEU A 620 34.10 -31.85 -6.60
C LEU A 620 33.94 -32.73 -7.83
N SER A 621 34.97 -33.46 -8.26
CA SER A 621 34.86 -34.37 -9.42
C SER A 621 33.85 -35.50 -9.17
N LYS A 622 33.80 -36.04 -7.95
CA LYS A 622 32.83 -37.06 -7.53
C LYS A 622 31.40 -36.50 -7.54
N LEU A 623 31.20 -35.26 -7.10
CA LEU A 623 29.89 -34.59 -7.11
C LEU A 623 29.44 -34.17 -8.53
N SER A 624 30.38 -33.76 -9.39
CA SER A 624 30.11 -33.25 -10.75
C SER A 624 29.54 -34.31 -11.70
N SER A 625 29.69 -35.58 -11.35
CA SER A 625 29.12 -36.72 -12.10
C SER A 625 27.59 -36.83 -11.98
N LEU A 626 26.94 -35.97 -11.20
CA LEU A 626 25.50 -35.99 -10.93
C LEU A 626 24.75 -34.99 -11.81
N GLU A 627 23.66 -35.43 -12.45
CA GLU A 627 22.81 -34.59 -13.32
C GLU A 627 22.24 -33.36 -12.58
N ASP A 628 21.94 -33.49 -11.29
CA ASP A 628 21.34 -32.43 -10.46
C ASP A 628 22.29 -31.24 -10.20
N MET A 629 23.59 -31.42 -10.38
CA MET A 629 24.61 -30.40 -10.11
C MET A 629 24.74 -29.33 -11.21
N GLN A 630 24.11 -29.53 -12.37
CA GLN A 630 24.14 -28.55 -13.45
C GLN A 630 23.44 -27.24 -13.02
N GLY A 631 24.21 -26.15 -12.91
CA GLY A 631 23.74 -24.83 -12.48
C GLY A 631 23.98 -24.51 -10.99
N VAL A 632 24.44 -25.46 -10.19
CA VAL A 632 24.88 -25.24 -8.80
C VAL A 632 26.23 -24.53 -8.78
N LYS A 633 26.45 -23.60 -7.83
CA LYS A 633 27.74 -22.92 -7.68
C LYS A 633 28.72 -23.78 -6.90
N THR A 634 29.89 -24.02 -7.47
CA THR A 634 30.97 -24.76 -6.83
C THR A 634 32.21 -23.88 -6.65
N VAL A 635 32.89 -24.04 -5.52
CA VAL A 635 34.17 -23.39 -5.21
C VAL A 635 35.19 -24.47 -4.86
N CYS A 636 36.30 -24.50 -5.60
CA CYS A 636 37.40 -25.43 -5.32
C CYS A 636 38.31 -24.84 -4.24
N ASP A 637 38.41 -25.54 -3.11
CA ASP A 637 39.33 -25.20 -2.02
C ASP A 637 40.05 -26.47 -1.55
N ASN A 638 41.34 -26.57 -1.85
CA ASN A 638 42.14 -27.74 -1.52
C ASN A 638 42.48 -27.86 -0.03
N THR A 639 42.20 -26.83 0.78
CA THR A 639 42.39 -26.87 2.24
C THR A 639 41.24 -27.60 2.95
N VAL A 640 40.11 -27.80 2.26
CA VAL A 640 38.91 -28.41 2.83
C VAL A 640 38.88 -29.91 2.53
N SER A 641 38.70 -30.73 3.57
CA SER A 641 38.62 -32.20 3.50
C SER A 641 37.18 -32.75 3.50
N THR A 642 36.19 -31.87 3.52
CA THR A 642 34.75 -32.18 3.58
C THR A 642 33.98 -31.42 2.50
N TYR A 643 32.72 -31.78 2.27
CA TYR A 643 31.84 -30.95 1.46
C TYR A 643 31.17 -29.89 2.33
N LEU A 644 31.48 -28.62 2.09
CA LEU A 644 30.74 -27.51 2.69
C LEU A 644 29.57 -27.16 1.78
N VAL A 645 28.36 -27.09 2.33
CA VAL A 645 27.13 -26.80 1.57
C VAL A 645 26.34 -25.73 2.31
N GLY A 646 25.71 -24.82 1.56
CA GLY A 646 24.86 -23.80 2.11
C GLY A 646 24.31 -22.85 1.04
N ILE A 647 23.71 -21.76 1.49
CA ILE A 647 23.14 -20.74 0.60
C ILE A 647 24.26 -19.79 0.18
N GLY A 648 24.47 -19.64 -1.12
CA GLY A 648 25.42 -18.73 -1.72
C GLY A 648 24.81 -17.40 -2.10
N ILE A 649 25.47 -16.32 -1.71
CA ILE A 649 25.16 -14.96 -2.16
C ILE A 649 26.42 -14.25 -2.69
N PRO A 650 26.27 -13.26 -3.60
CA PRO A 650 27.40 -12.48 -4.09
C PRO A 650 28.11 -11.74 -2.94
N ASN A 651 29.44 -11.72 -2.95
CA ASN A 651 30.21 -10.89 -2.02
C ASN A 651 30.22 -9.44 -2.51
N THR A 652 29.61 -8.54 -1.73
CA THR A 652 29.44 -7.11 -2.01
C THR A 652 30.57 -6.24 -1.43
N ALA A 653 31.56 -6.84 -0.75
CA ALA A 653 32.68 -6.12 -0.17
C ALA A 653 33.56 -5.43 -1.25
N LYS A 654 33.75 -4.11 -1.11
CA LYS A 654 34.58 -3.31 -2.04
C LYS A 654 35.99 -3.90 -2.16
N GLY A 655 36.41 -4.17 -3.40
CA GLY A 655 37.79 -4.60 -3.73
C GLY A 655 38.01 -6.11 -3.79
N VAL A 656 37.01 -6.94 -3.48
CA VAL A 656 37.13 -8.41 -3.63
C VAL A 656 36.54 -8.81 -4.99
N ALA A 657 37.35 -9.43 -5.86
CA ALA A 657 36.86 -10.00 -7.12
C ALA A 657 35.63 -10.88 -6.88
N LYS A 658 34.64 -10.88 -7.79
CA LYS A 658 33.34 -11.61 -7.75
C LYS A 658 33.44 -13.00 -7.09
N ARG A 659 33.43 -13.05 -5.76
CA ARG A 659 33.47 -14.28 -4.96
C ARG A 659 32.10 -14.49 -4.33
N TRP A 660 31.71 -15.73 -4.18
CA TRP A 660 30.48 -16.11 -3.47
C TRP A 660 30.82 -16.30 -1.99
N ARG A 661 29.88 -15.96 -1.11
CA ARG A 661 29.98 -16.24 0.33
C ARG A 661 28.73 -17.00 0.80
N TYR A 662 28.89 -17.74 1.89
CA TYR A 662 27.76 -18.38 2.56
C TYR A 662 26.90 -17.32 3.28
N SER A 663 25.59 -17.42 3.11
CA SER A 663 24.57 -16.59 3.74
C SER A 663 24.13 -17.17 5.08
N SER A 664 23.88 -16.30 6.08
CA SER A 664 23.34 -16.72 7.38
C SER A 664 21.87 -17.14 7.31
N LEU A 665 21.22 -16.99 6.16
CA LEU A 665 19.81 -17.31 5.94
C LEU A 665 19.44 -18.75 6.29
N LEU A 666 20.28 -19.72 5.94
CA LEU A 666 20.00 -21.13 6.26
C LEU A 666 19.89 -21.35 7.77
N ARG A 667 20.79 -20.74 8.54
CA ARG A 667 20.75 -20.79 10.01
C ARG A 667 19.54 -20.07 10.57
N PHE A 668 19.26 -18.87 10.05
CA PHE A 668 18.15 -18.05 10.48
C PHE A 668 16.82 -18.78 10.29
N ILE A 669 16.55 -19.31 9.09
CA ILE A 669 15.27 -19.92 8.80
C ILE A 669 15.06 -21.19 9.60
N VAL A 670 16.09 -22.05 9.72
CA VAL A 670 15.97 -23.31 10.44
C VAL A 670 15.76 -23.05 11.93
N HIS A 671 16.43 -22.05 12.50
CA HIS A 671 16.18 -21.64 13.87
C HIS A 671 14.70 -21.26 14.08
N ILE A 672 14.15 -20.43 13.19
CA ILE A 672 12.75 -20.00 13.26
C ILE A 672 11.78 -21.19 13.13
N PHE A 673 11.97 -22.06 12.14
CA PHE A 673 11.10 -23.23 11.96
C PHE A 673 11.19 -24.22 13.13
N LEU A 674 12.36 -24.42 13.72
CA LEU A 674 12.50 -25.25 14.92
C LEU A 674 11.76 -24.66 16.11
N ILE A 675 11.72 -23.32 16.25
CA ILE A 675 10.95 -22.66 17.31
C ILE A 675 9.45 -22.77 17.02
N MET A 676 9.02 -22.51 15.78
CA MET A 676 7.60 -22.32 15.45
C MET A 676 6.85 -23.61 15.12
N ASP A 677 7.51 -24.68 14.64
CA ASP A 677 6.82 -25.91 14.25
C ASP A 677 6.78 -26.93 15.39
N GLU A 678 5.68 -26.92 16.12
CA GLU A 678 5.38 -27.84 17.22
C GLU A 678 5.40 -29.33 16.83
N LYS A 679 5.24 -29.68 15.55
CA LYS A 679 5.37 -31.07 15.09
C LYS A 679 6.83 -31.54 15.02
N VAL A 680 7.80 -30.63 14.96
CA VAL A 680 9.22 -30.99 14.88
C VAL A 680 9.75 -31.25 16.28
N GLY A 681 10.27 -32.47 16.49
CA GLY A 681 10.90 -32.88 17.74
C GLY A 681 12.15 -32.07 18.06
N LEU A 682 12.29 -31.67 19.32
CA LEU A 682 13.46 -30.96 19.84
C LEU A 682 14.39 -31.97 20.53
N THR A 683 15.31 -32.57 19.79
CA THR A 683 16.36 -33.43 20.39
C THR A 683 17.58 -32.59 20.75
N SER A 684 18.03 -32.69 22.01
CA SER A 684 19.21 -32.02 22.57
C SER A 684 20.55 -32.62 22.12
#